data_AF-O60282-F1
#
_entry.id   AF-O60282-F1
#
_cell.length_a   1.000
_cell.length_b   1.000
_cell.length_c   1.000
_cell.angle_alpha   90.00
_cell.angle_beta   90.00
_cell.angle_gamma   90.00
#
_symmetry.space_group_name_H-M   'P 1'
#
loop_
_entity.id
_entity.type
_entity.pdbx_description
1 polymer ?
#
loop_
_entity_poly.entity_id
_entity_poly.type
_entity_poly.pdbx_seq_one_letter_code
_entity_poly.pdbx_strand_id
1 'polypeptide(L)'
;MADPAECSIKVMCRFRPLNEAEILRGDKFIPKFKGDETVVIGQGKPYVFDRVLPPNTTQEQVYNACAKQIVKDVLEGYNGTIFAYGQTSSGKTHTMEGKLHDPQLMGIIPRIAHDIFDHIYSMDENLEFHIKVSYFEIYLDKIRDLLDVSKTNLAVHEDKNRVPYVKGCTERFVSSPEEVMDVIDEGKANRHVAVTNMNEHSSRSHSIFLINIKQENVETEKKLSGKLYLVDLAGSEKVSKTGAEGAVLDEAKNINKSLSALGNVISALAEGTKTHVPYRDSKMTRILQDSLGGNCRTTIVICCSPSVFNEAETKSTLMFGQRAKTIKNTVSVNLELTAEEWKKKYEKEKEKNKTLKNVIQHLEMELNRWRNGEAVPEDEQISAKDQKNLEPCDNTPIIDNIAPVVAGISTEEKEKYDEEISSLYRQLDDKDDEINQQSQLAEKLKQQMLDQDELLASTRRDYEKIQEELTRLQIENEAAKDEVKEVLQALEELAVNYDQKSQEVEDKTRANEQLTDELAQKTTTLTTTQRELSQLQELSNHQKKRATEILNLLLKDLGEIGGIIGTNDVKTLADVNGVIEEEFTMARLYISKMKSEVKSLVNRSKQLESAQMDSNRKMNASERELAACQLLISQHEAKIKSLTDYMQNMEQKRRQLEESQDSLSEELAKLRAQEKMHEVSFQDKEKEHLTRLQDAEEMKKALEQQMESHREAHQKQLSRLRDEIEEKQKIIDEIRDLNQKLQLEQEKLSSDYNKLKIEDQEREMKLEKLLLLNDKREQAREDLKGLEETVSRELQTLHNLRKLFVQDLTTRVKKSVELDNDDGGGSAAQKQKISFLENNLEQLTKVHKQLVRDNADLRCELPKLEKRLRATAERVKALESALKEAKENAMRDRKRYQQEVDRIKEAVRAKNMARRAHSAQIAKPIRPGHYPASSPTAVHAIRGGGGSSSNSTHYQK
;
A
#
# COMPACT_ATOMS: atom_id res chain seq x y z
N MET A 1 -8.09 42.74 19.50
CA MET A 1 -7.99 41.55 20.39
C MET A 1 -7.66 40.36 19.51
N ALA A 2 -7.05 39.30 20.03
CA ALA A 2 -6.99 38.04 19.28
C ALA A 2 -8.41 37.46 19.19
N ASP A 3 -8.75 36.84 18.06
CA ASP A 3 -10.00 36.09 17.92
C ASP A 3 -9.88 34.81 18.78
N PRO A 4 -10.83 34.48 19.67
CA PRO A 4 -10.81 33.22 20.42
C PRO A 4 -10.85 31.96 19.53
N ALA A 5 -11.21 32.08 18.25
CA ALA A 5 -11.10 31.01 17.26
C ALA A 5 -9.67 30.84 16.67
N GLU A 6 -8.75 31.80 16.83
CA GLU A 6 -7.36 31.63 16.37
C GLU A 6 -6.58 30.67 17.27
N CYS A 7 -6.09 29.57 16.70
CA CYS A 7 -5.23 28.60 17.36
C CYS A 7 -3.90 28.48 16.59
N SER A 8 -2.76 28.74 17.24
CA SER A 8 -1.44 28.42 16.65
C SER A 8 -1.23 26.92 16.55
N ILE A 9 -0.53 26.46 15.51
CA ILE A 9 -0.08 25.06 15.42
C ILE A 9 0.96 24.79 16.53
N LYS A 10 0.68 23.80 17.38
CA LYS A 10 1.62 23.36 18.43
C LYS A 10 2.74 22.54 17.81
N VAL A 11 3.99 22.81 18.17
CA VAL A 11 5.14 22.05 17.67
C VAL A 11 5.92 21.44 18.83
N MET A 12 6.09 20.12 18.78
CA MET A 12 6.70 19.28 19.81
C MET A 12 7.96 18.63 19.25
N CYS A 13 9.13 18.86 19.84
CA CYS A 13 10.40 18.41 19.30
C CYS A 13 10.95 17.21 20.08
N ARG A 14 10.76 15.98 19.57
CA ARG A 14 11.23 14.75 20.21
C ARG A 14 12.59 14.31 19.69
N PHE A 15 13.53 14.07 20.59
CA PHE A 15 14.77 13.35 20.29
C PHE A 15 14.68 11.91 20.78
N ARG A 16 15.10 10.95 19.95
CA ARG A 16 15.34 9.58 20.39
C ARG A 16 16.75 9.42 20.99
N PRO A 17 17.07 8.34 21.72
CA PRO A 17 18.46 7.96 22.01
C PRO A 17 19.25 7.65 20.73
N LEU A 18 20.58 7.58 20.84
CA LEU A 18 21.42 6.98 19.80
C LEU A 18 21.04 5.50 19.64
N ASN A 19 21.01 4.98 18.41
CA ASN A 19 20.78 3.55 18.17
C ASN A 19 22.10 2.77 18.14
N GLU A 20 22.02 1.43 18.16
CA GLU A 20 23.20 0.56 18.24
C GLU A 20 24.20 0.82 17.10
N ALA A 21 23.74 1.04 15.86
CA ALA A 21 24.61 1.33 14.72
C ALA A 21 25.30 2.70 14.82
N GLU A 22 24.63 3.72 15.38
CA GLU A 22 25.24 5.03 15.67
C GLU A 22 26.26 4.92 16.82
N ILE A 23 25.97 4.11 17.86
CA ILE A 23 26.89 3.84 18.98
C ILE A 23 28.14 3.09 18.50
N LEU A 24 27.97 2.02 17.72
CA LEU A 24 29.07 1.23 17.14
C LEU A 24 29.94 2.05 16.18
N ARG A 25 29.37 3.04 15.49
CA ARG A 25 30.11 3.99 14.65
C ARG A 25 30.83 5.09 15.46
N GLY A 26 30.53 5.23 16.75
CA GLY A 26 31.09 6.28 17.61
C GLY A 26 30.47 7.67 17.37
N ASP A 27 29.22 7.73 16.91
CA ASP A 27 28.53 8.99 16.64
C ASP A 27 28.36 9.82 17.91
N LYS A 28 28.79 11.09 17.84
CA LYS A 28 28.65 12.02 18.96
C LYS A 28 27.20 12.48 19.12
N PHE A 29 26.75 12.54 20.38
CA PHE A 29 25.47 13.12 20.78
C PHE A 29 25.53 14.67 20.66
N ILE A 30 24.78 15.26 19.73
CA ILE A 30 24.85 16.70 19.41
C ILE A 30 23.85 17.66 20.09
N PRO A 31 22.64 17.25 20.55
CA PRO A 31 21.69 18.21 21.08
C PRO A 31 21.98 18.58 22.53
N LYS A 32 21.81 19.87 22.86
CA LYS A 32 21.90 20.41 24.22
C LYS A 32 20.57 21.05 24.59
N PHE A 33 19.88 20.45 25.55
CA PHE A 33 18.59 20.91 26.06
C PHE A 33 18.78 22.09 27.01
N LYS A 34 17.89 23.08 26.94
CA LYS A 34 17.89 24.29 27.78
C LYS A 34 16.49 24.52 28.32
N GLY A 35 16.12 23.75 29.34
CA GLY A 35 14.74 23.63 29.80
C GLY A 35 13.84 22.95 28.78
N ASP A 36 12.54 22.95 29.06
CA ASP A 36 11.52 22.19 28.34
C ASP A 36 11.16 22.72 26.95
N GLU A 37 11.60 23.91 26.55
CA GLU A 37 11.18 24.56 25.29
C GLU A 37 12.31 24.74 24.27
N THR A 38 13.58 24.70 24.70
CA THR A 38 14.72 25.12 23.88
C THR A 38 15.77 24.03 23.68
N VAL A 39 16.23 23.85 22.45
CA VAL A 39 17.37 22.99 22.09
C VAL A 39 18.42 23.73 21.29
N VAL A 40 19.70 23.43 21.53
CA VAL A 40 20.85 23.93 20.76
C VAL A 40 21.55 22.73 20.11
N ILE A 41 21.79 22.80 18.80
CA ILE A 41 22.55 21.77 18.07
C ILE A 41 23.98 22.23 17.89
N GLY A 42 24.95 21.52 18.51
CA GLY A 42 26.38 21.84 18.41
C GLY A 42 26.73 23.24 18.93
N GLN A 43 27.14 24.13 18.03
CA GLN A 43 27.42 25.56 18.26
C GLN A 43 26.40 26.49 17.56
N GLY A 44 25.26 25.95 17.11
CA GLY A 44 24.24 26.70 16.37
C GLY A 44 23.40 27.66 17.22
N LYS A 45 22.49 28.39 16.56
CA LYS A 45 21.43 29.15 17.23
C LYS A 45 20.50 28.22 18.03
N PRO A 46 19.85 28.70 19.11
CA PRO A 46 18.79 27.97 19.79
C PRO A 46 17.55 27.85 18.90
N TYR A 47 16.89 26.70 18.99
CA TYR A 47 15.58 26.42 18.42
C TYR A 47 14.58 26.31 19.57
N VAL A 48 13.41 26.96 19.44
CA VAL A 48 12.38 27.07 20.49
C VAL A 48 11.06 26.52 19.96
N PHE A 49 10.40 25.69 20.77
CA PHE A 49 9.17 24.95 20.42
C PHE A 49 8.16 25.04 21.58
N ASP A 50 7.00 24.37 21.48
CA ASP A 50 6.02 24.30 22.58
C ASP A 50 6.41 23.25 23.63
N ARG A 51 7.13 22.21 23.21
CA ARG A 51 7.97 21.41 24.09
C ARG A 51 9.11 20.74 23.33
N VAL A 52 10.20 20.45 24.03
CA VAL A 52 11.32 19.64 23.59
C VAL A 52 11.40 18.42 24.50
N LEU A 53 11.30 17.24 23.91
CA LEU A 53 11.23 15.97 24.62
C LEU A 53 12.59 15.25 24.46
N PRO A 54 13.44 15.20 25.51
CA PRO A 54 14.75 14.55 25.46
C PRO A 54 14.64 13.00 25.33
N PRO A 55 15.77 12.31 25.05
CA PRO A 55 15.79 10.86 24.81
C PRO A 55 15.19 9.97 25.90
N ASN A 56 15.08 10.46 27.13
CA ASN A 56 14.53 9.74 28.28
C ASN A 56 13.01 9.97 28.50
N THR A 57 12.33 10.71 27.62
CA THR A 57 10.88 10.94 27.72
C THR A 57 10.09 9.70 27.30
N THR A 58 9.25 9.19 28.21
CA THR A 58 8.42 7.99 28.00
C THR A 58 7.32 8.25 26.96
N GLN A 59 6.76 7.17 26.38
CA GLN A 59 5.63 7.28 25.45
C GLN A 59 4.42 7.97 26.07
N GLU A 60 4.13 7.68 27.34
CA GLU A 60 3.04 8.29 28.10
C GLU A 60 3.27 9.79 28.33
N GLN A 61 4.50 10.20 28.66
CA GLN A 61 4.86 11.63 28.75
C GLN A 61 4.71 12.36 27.40
N VAL A 62 5.06 11.70 26.29
CA VAL A 62 4.84 12.23 24.94
C VAL A 62 3.35 12.35 24.64
N TYR A 63 2.55 11.33 24.98
CA TYR A 63 1.09 11.34 24.83
C TYR A 63 0.43 12.50 25.59
N ASN A 64 0.73 12.61 26.89
CA ASN A 64 0.23 13.67 27.76
C ASN A 64 0.62 15.08 27.27
N ALA A 65 1.79 15.24 26.64
CA ALA A 65 2.24 16.52 26.08
C ALA A 65 1.65 16.85 24.69
N CYS A 66 1.51 15.85 23.81
CA CYS A 66 1.23 16.09 22.39
C CYS A 66 -0.25 15.90 22.00
N ALA A 67 -0.94 14.95 22.64
CA ALA A 67 -2.19 14.36 22.13
C ALA A 67 -3.38 14.53 23.08
N LYS A 68 -3.18 14.41 24.41
CA LYS A 68 -4.28 14.33 25.39
C LYS A 68 -5.29 15.49 25.35
N GLN A 69 -4.85 16.71 25.02
CA GLN A 69 -5.78 17.83 24.82
C GLN A 69 -6.57 17.70 23.51
N ILE A 70 -5.95 17.22 22.42
CA ILE A 70 -6.63 17.06 21.13
C ILE A 70 -7.73 16.00 21.21
N VAL A 71 -7.57 14.95 22.03
CA VAL A 71 -8.66 13.97 22.27
C VAL A 71 -9.90 14.65 22.86
N LYS A 72 -9.72 15.51 23.87
CA LYS A 72 -10.82 16.29 24.46
C LYS A 72 -11.43 17.26 23.44
N ASP A 73 -10.61 18.02 22.72
CA ASP A 73 -11.07 18.93 21.67
C ASP A 73 -11.88 18.18 20.58
N VAL A 74 -11.49 16.95 20.22
CA VAL A 74 -12.19 16.14 19.21
C VAL A 74 -13.53 15.62 19.72
N LEU A 75 -13.62 15.23 20.99
CA LEU A 75 -14.90 14.86 21.63
C LEU A 75 -15.83 16.08 21.78
N GLU A 76 -15.29 17.28 22.02
CA GLU A 76 -16.04 18.54 21.98
C GLU A 76 -16.48 18.97 20.55
N GLY A 77 -16.19 18.16 19.53
CA GLY A 77 -16.63 18.38 18.14
C GLY A 77 -15.73 19.31 17.32
N TYR A 78 -14.49 19.59 17.74
CA TYR A 78 -13.47 20.20 16.88
C TYR A 78 -12.80 19.12 16.00
N ASN A 79 -12.17 19.53 14.88
CA ASN A 79 -11.25 18.63 14.17
C ASN A 79 -9.86 18.65 14.84
N GLY A 80 -9.18 17.51 14.85
CA GLY A 80 -7.82 17.33 15.35
C GLY A 80 -6.87 16.79 14.29
N THR A 81 -5.58 17.14 14.38
CA THR A 81 -4.53 16.50 13.58
C THR A 81 -3.23 16.39 14.37
N ILE A 82 -2.61 15.20 14.33
CA ILE A 82 -1.28 14.95 14.89
C ILE A 82 -0.37 14.42 13.79
N PHE A 83 0.69 15.17 13.50
CA PHE A 83 1.74 14.78 12.55
C PHE A 83 2.97 14.24 13.27
N ALA A 84 3.61 13.21 12.71
CA ALA A 84 5.01 12.91 12.94
C ALA A 84 5.84 13.26 11.69
N TYR A 85 6.90 14.07 11.86
CA TYR A 85 7.75 14.56 10.76
C TYR A 85 9.24 14.45 11.11
N GLY A 86 10.09 14.18 10.10
CA GLY A 86 11.52 13.98 10.27
C GLY A 86 12.09 12.86 9.40
N GLN A 87 13.40 12.65 9.47
CA GLN A 87 14.09 11.64 8.65
C GLN A 87 13.65 10.20 8.96
N THR A 88 13.97 9.27 8.08
CA THR A 88 13.88 7.82 8.33
C THR A 88 14.69 7.45 9.58
N SER A 89 14.14 6.53 10.36
CA SER A 89 14.69 6.08 11.65
C SER A 89 14.94 7.20 12.67
N SER A 90 14.19 8.31 12.64
CA SER A 90 14.20 9.32 13.72
C SER A 90 13.23 9.04 14.87
N GLY A 91 12.35 8.03 14.74
CA GLY A 91 11.38 7.63 15.76
C GLY A 91 9.94 8.08 15.51
N LYS A 92 9.56 8.39 14.27
CA LYS A 92 8.20 8.82 13.89
C LYS A 92 7.14 7.73 14.16
N THR A 93 7.27 6.57 13.53
CA THR A 93 6.40 5.39 13.74
C THR A 93 6.42 4.90 15.18
N HIS A 94 7.59 4.95 15.85
CA HIS A 94 7.69 4.70 17.29
C HIS A 94 6.87 5.70 18.13
N THR A 95 6.74 6.95 17.69
CA THR A 95 5.94 7.96 18.38
C THR A 95 4.45 7.80 18.10
N MET A 96 4.06 7.47 16.86
CA MET A 96 2.67 7.30 16.47
C MET A 96 2.11 5.94 16.92
N GLU A 97 2.70 4.83 16.50
CA GLU A 97 2.24 3.47 16.84
C GLU A 97 2.93 2.92 18.10
N GLY A 98 4.26 3.06 18.18
CA GLY A 98 5.06 2.39 19.20
C GLY A 98 5.05 0.87 19.05
N LYS A 99 5.07 0.14 20.17
CA LYS A 99 4.68 -1.28 20.21
C LYS A 99 3.22 -1.36 20.66
N LEU A 100 2.33 -1.83 19.80
CA LEU A 100 0.88 -1.72 19.99
C LEU A 100 0.37 -2.39 21.29
N HIS A 101 0.72 -3.65 21.54
CA HIS A 101 0.27 -4.40 22.73
C HIS A 101 1.20 -4.28 23.96
N ASP A 102 2.09 -3.28 24.03
CA ASP A 102 3.03 -3.06 25.15
C ASP A 102 2.63 -1.79 25.92
N PRO A 103 2.04 -1.88 27.13
CA PRO A 103 1.52 -0.69 27.83
C PRO A 103 2.55 0.41 28.13
N GLN A 104 3.85 0.09 28.14
CA GLN A 104 4.92 1.07 28.34
C GLN A 104 5.40 1.66 27.01
N LEU A 105 5.48 0.84 25.95
CA LEU A 105 6.03 1.21 24.64
C LEU A 105 4.97 1.54 23.56
N MET A 106 3.68 1.40 23.85
CA MET A 106 2.58 1.84 22.96
C MET A 106 2.63 3.36 22.74
N GLY A 107 2.45 3.78 21.48
CA GLY A 107 2.60 5.15 21.01
C GLY A 107 1.38 6.03 21.24
N ILE A 108 1.26 7.10 20.44
CA ILE A 108 0.13 8.04 20.50
C ILE A 108 -1.18 7.39 20.06
N ILE A 109 -1.22 6.70 18.91
CA ILE A 109 -2.45 6.10 18.33
C ILE A 109 -3.15 5.14 19.31
N PRO A 110 -2.50 4.09 19.87
CA PRO A 110 -3.16 3.19 20.82
C PRO A 110 -3.62 3.91 22.10
N ARG A 111 -2.86 4.90 22.59
CA ARG A 111 -3.28 5.71 23.76
C ARG A 111 -4.46 6.62 23.45
N ILE A 112 -4.57 7.12 22.22
CA ILE A 112 -5.76 7.84 21.73
C ILE A 112 -6.97 6.93 21.70
N ALA A 113 -6.83 5.68 21.24
CA ALA A 113 -7.93 4.71 21.23
C ALA A 113 -8.49 4.51 22.65
N HIS A 114 -7.64 4.14 23.62
CA HIS A 114 -8.07 3.99 25.01
C HIS A 114 -8.65 5.30 25.58
N ASP A 115 -7.95 6.44 25.49
CA ASP A 115 -8.41 7.71 26.11
C ASP A 115 -9.71 8.24 25.45
N ILE A 116 -10.02 7.90 24.18
CA ILE A 116 -11.33 8.19 23.57
C ILE A 116 -12.44 7.38 24.25
N PHE A 117 -12.28 6.06 24.34
CA PHE A 117 -13.29 5.17 24.92
C PHE A 117 -13.43 5.40 26.44
N ASP A 118 -12.33 5.59 27.17
CA ASP A 118 -12.32 5.94 28.60
C ASP A 118 -13.09 7.24 28.88
N HIS A 119 -12.95 8.26 28.01
CA HIS A 119 -13.77 9.47 28.13
C HIS A 119 -15.24 9.19 27.84
N ILE A 120 -15.57 8.43 26.78
CA ILE A 120 -16.95 8.07 26.42
C ILE A 120 -17.64 7.28 27.54
N TYR A 121 -16.96 6.32 28.16
CA TYR A 121 -17.47 5.57 29.32
C TYR A 121 -17.66 6.42 30.60
N SER A 122 -17.19 7.68 30.60
CA SER A 122 -17.37 8.66 31.68
C SER A 122 -18.33 9.80 31.34
N MET A 123 -18.97 9.75 30.16
CA MET A 123 -19.92 10.76 29.70
C MET A 123 -21.38 10.38 30.03
N ASP A 124 -22.28 11.31 29.77
CA ASP A 124 -23.72 11.19 30.00
C ASP A 124 -24.35 10.04 29.18
N GLU A 125 -25.19 9.21 29.81
CA GLU A 125 -25.88 8.08 29.18
C GLU A 125 -26.79 8.52 28.01
N ASN A 126 -27.22 9.79 27.99
CA ASN A 126 -27.98 10.40 26.89
C ASN A 126 -27.13 10.74 25.63
N LEU A 127 -25.91 10.20 25.50
CA LEU A 127 -25.00 10.47 24.38
C LEU A 127 -24.66 9.21 23.58
N GLU A 128 -25.21 9.10 22.37
CA GLU A 128 -24.82 8.06 21.41
C GLU A 128 -23.53 8.44 20.68
N PHE A 129 -22.57 7.51 20.60
CA PHE A 129 -21.32 7.69 19.86
C PHE A 129 -21.22 6.75 18.67
N HIS A 130 -21.03 7.34 17.49
CA HIS A 130 -20.79 6.67 16.23
C HIS A 130 -19.33 6.91 15.81
N ILE A 131 -18.43 6.00 16.21
CA ILE A 131 -17.02 6.07 15.85
C ILE A 131 -16.77 5.29 14.55
N LYS A 132 -16.03 5.89 13.62
CA LYS A 132 -15.46 5.21 12.46
C LYS A 132 -13.95 5.39 12.38
N VAL A 133 -13.30 4.41 11.78
CA VAL A 133 -11.87 4.44 11.44
C VAL A 133 -11.64 4.16 9.96
N SER A 134 -10.65 4.84 9.39
CA SER A 134 -10.13 4.62 8.04
C SER A 134 -8.61 4.64 8.07
N TYR A 135 -7.96 3.64 7.49
CA TYR A 135 -6.51 3.59 7.38
C TYR A 135 -6.09 3.50 5.92
N PHE A 136 -5.26 4.43 5.46
CA PHE A 136 -4.73 4.45 4.10
C PHE A 136 -3.29 4.99 4.07
N GLU A 137 -2.52 4.57 3.07
CA GLU A 137 -1.20 5.12 2.78
C GLU A 137 -1.20 6.02 1.53
N ILE A 138 -0.26 6.95 1.47
CA ILE A 138 0.04 7.74 0.27
C ILE A 138 1.48 7.42 -0.17
N TYR A 139 1.62 6.77 -1.33
CA TYR A 139 2.91 6.41 -1.93
C TYR A 139 2.94 6.85 -3.40
N LEU A 140 3.99 7.57 -3.81
CA LEU A 140 4.14 8.14 -5.17
C LEU A 140 2.89 8.94 -5.63
N ASP A 141 2.28 9.71 -4.72
CA ASP A 141 1.02 10.45 -4.90
C ASP A 141 -0.20 9.58 -5.30
N LYS A 142 -0.12 8.25 -5.11
CA LYS A 142 -1.25 7.32 -5.15
C LYS A 142 -1.71 7.04 -3.73
N ILE A 143 -3.01 7.04 -3.51
CA ILE A 143 -3.62 6.66 -2.22
C ILE A 143 -3.97 5.18 -2.29
N ARG A 144 -3.50 4.35 -1.37
CA ARG A 144 -3.89 2.94 -1.24
C ARG A 144 -4.64 2.79 0.07
N ASP A 145 -5.83 2.21 0.01
CA ASP A 145 -6.55 1.77 1.22
C ASP A 145 -5.75 0.64 1.90
N LEU A 146 -5.62 0.68 3.22
CA LEU A 146 -4.95 -0.37 4.00
C LEU A 146 -5.96 -1.34 4.64
N LEU A 147 -7.26 -1.06 4.56
CA LEU A 147 -8.34 -1.92 5.08
C LEU A 147 -9.10 -2.66 3.96
N ASP A 148 -8.68 -2.47 2.71
CA ASP A 148 -9.08 -3.20 1.51
C ASP A 148 -8.00 -3.02 0.42
N VAL A 149 -7.11 -4.00 0.28
CA VAL A 149 -5.93 -3.92 -0.61
C VAL A 149 -6.31 -3.80 -2.10
N SER A 150 -7.56 -4.11 -2.50
CA SER A 150 -8.03 -3.93 -3.88
C SER A 150 -8.16 -2.46 -4.27
N LYS A 151 -8.42 -1.57 -3.30
CA LYS A 151 -8.68 -0.13 -3.50
C LYS A 151 -7.37 0.66 -3.68
N THR A 152 -6.77 0.53 -4.85
CA THR A 152 -5.55 1.25 -5.23
C THR A 152 -5.83 2.58 -5.96
N ASN A 153 -4.99 3.58 -5.72
CA ASN A 153 -5.04 4.94 -6.30
C ASN A 153 -6.37 5.69 -6.12
N LEU A 154 -6.88 5.76 -4.89
CA LEU A 154 -8.08 6.53 -4.53
C LEU A 154 -7.92 8.04 -4.86
N ALA A 155 -9.07 8.72 -4.99
CA ALA A 155 -9.17 10.08 -5.53
C ALA A 155 -9.75 11.09 -4.52
N VAL A 156 -8.98 12.14 -4.22
CA VAL A 156 -9.41 13.24 -3.35
C VAL A 156 -10.48 14.08 -4.04
N HIS A 157 -11.66 14.14 -3.43
CA HIS A 157 -12.79 14.99 -3.83
C HIS A 157 -12.95 16.12 -2.80
N GLU A 158 -13.76 17.12 -3.14
CA GLU A 158 -14.19 18.20 -2.23
C GLU A 158 -15.69 18.01 -1.99
N ASP A 159 -16.17 18.23 -0.75
CA ASP A 159 -17.59 18.07 -0.40
C ASP A 159 -18.43 19.35 -0.67
N LYS A 160 -19.68 19.38 -0.20
CA LYS A 160 -20.57 20.56 -0.34
C LYS A 160 -19.99 21.83 0.28
N ASN A 161 -19.20 21.70 1.34
CA ASN A 161 -18.56 22.77 2.09
C ASN A 161 -17.12 23.03 1.60
N ARG A 162 -16.70 22.37 0.50
CA ARG A 162 -15.35 22.35 -0.07
C ARG A 162 -14.29 21.65 0.79
N VAL A 163 -14.70 20.88 1.80
CA VAL A 163 -13.78 20.10 2.64
C VAL A 163 -13.24 18.91 1.84
N PRO A 164 -11.92 18.71 1.74
CA PRO A 164 -11.34 17.58 1.02
C PRO A 164 -11.57 16.23 1.71
N TYR A 165 -11.88 15.19 0.94
CA TYR A 165 -12.04 13.81 1.44
C TYR A 165 -11.60 12.76 0.41
N VAL A 166 -11.20 11.58 0.90
CA VAL A 166 -10.77 10.45 0.06
C VAL A 166 -11.99 9.64 -0.37
N LYS A 167 -12.45 9.83 -1.61
CA LYS A 167 -13.63 9.12 -2.12
C LYS A 167 -13.32 7.64 -2.35
N GLY A 168 -14.13 6.77 -1.74
CA GLY A 168 -14.03 5.32 -1.87
C GLY A 168 -13.14 4.66 -0.83
N CYS A 169 -12.53 5.41 0.09
CA CYS A 169 -11.84 4.85 1.25
C CYS A 169 -12.80 4.04 2.13
N THR A 170 -12.30 2.96 2.71
CA THR A 170 -13.03 2.10 3.63
C THR A 170 -13.17 2.80 4.98
N GLU A 171 -14.41 2.95 5.43
CA GLU A 171 -14.75 3.36 6.80
C GLU A 171 -15.25 2.11 7.54
N ARG A 172 -14.55 1.66 8.57
CA ARG A 172 -15.05 0.62 9.50
C ARG A 172 -15.64 1.30 10.73
N PHE A 173 -16.73 0.79 11.26
CA PHE A 173 -17.22 1.18 12.59
C PHE A 173 -16.45 0.41 13.65
N VAL A 174 -16.30 1.01 14.83
CA VAL A 174 -15.61 0.44 15.99
C VAL A 174 -16.37 0.81 17.28
N SER A 175 -16.35 -0.11 18.24
CA SER A 175 -17.13 -0.10 19.48
C SER A 175 -16.28 -0.30 20.74
N SER A 176 -15.04 -0.77 20.61
CA SER A 176 -14.07 -0.87 21.70
C SER A 176 -12.65 -0.44 21.28
N PRO A 177 -11.73 -0.19 22.23
CA PRO A 177 -10.31 0.05 21.92
C PRO A 177 -9.66 -1.09 21.14
N GLU A 178 -10.02 -2.33 21.44
CA GLU A 178 -9.45 -3.55 20.85
C GLU A 178 -9.78 -3.63 19.35
N GLU A 179 -11.01 -3.34 18.94
CA GLU A 179 -11.39 -3.29 17.52
C GLU A 179 -10.61 -2.19 16.76
N VAL A 180 -10.22 -1.10 17.41
CA VAL A 180 -9.32 -0.08 16.81
C VAL A 180 -7.91 -0.64 16.63
N MET A 181 -7.42 -1.46 17.56
CA MET A 181 -6.11 -2.10 17.48
C MET A 181 -6.06 -3.14 16.36
N ASP A 182 -7.07 -4.00 16.26
CA ASP A 182 -7.18 -5.01 15.20
C ASP A 182 -7.17 -4.37 13.81
N VAL A 183 -7.87 -3.24 13.63
CA VAL A 183 -7.88 -2.45 12.38
C VAL A 183 -6.52 -1.80 12.09
N ILE A 184 -5.73 -1.44 13.11
CA ILE A 184 -4.36 -0.93 12.93
C ILE A 184 -3.43 -2.07 12.52
N ASP A 185 -3.51 -3.24 13.16
CA ASP A 185 -2.63 -4.37 12.88
C ASP A 185 -2.93 -5.05 11.54
N GLU A 186 -4.20 -5.17 11.13
CA GLU A 186 -4.56 -5.57 9.75
C GLU A 186 -4.01 -4.58 8.73
N GLY A 187 -4.20 -3.27 8.96
CA GLY A 187 -3.67 -2.23 8.08
C GLY A 187 -2.15 -2.24 7.98
N LYS A 188 -1.44 -2.66 9.05
CA LYS A 188 0.02 -2.85 9.06
C LYS A 188 0.44 -4.12 8.33
N ALA A 189 -0.28 -5.24 8.49
CA ALA A 189 -0.05 -6.45 7.71
C ALA A 189 -0.20 -6.18 6.21
N ASN A 190 -1.29 -5.51 5.80
CA ASN A 190 -1.54 -5.07 4.43
C ASN A 190 -0.45 -4.11 3.90
N ARG A 191 0.05 -3.20 4.75
CA ARG A 191 1.19 -2.31 4.42
C ARG A 191 2.52 -3.07 4.26
N HIS A 192 2.71 -4.18 4.99
CA HIS A 192 3.91 -5.01 4.92
C HIS A 192 3.90 -5.98 3.72
N VAL A 193 2.75 -6.59 3.39
CA VAL A 193 2.61 -7.51 2.24
C VAL A 193 2.85 -6.81 0.89
N ALA A 194 2.73 -5.48 0.83
CA ALA A 194 3.13 -4.69 -0.33
C ALA A 194 4.66 -4.68 -0.62
N VAL A 195 5.49 -5.19 0.30
CA VAL A 195 6.96 -5.23 0.17
C VAL A 195 7.43 -6.50 -0.54
N THR A 196 7.65 -6.41 -1.85
CA THR A 196 8.67 -7.25 -2.50
C THR A 196 10.04 -6.88 -1.93
N ASN A 197 10.92 -7.87 -1.70
CA ASN A 197 12.14 -7.86 -0.87
C ASN A 197 13.24 -6.79 -1.12
N MET A 198 13.00 -5.72 -1.88
CA MET A 198 14.04 -4.78 -2.34
C MET A 198 13.95 -3.35 -1.78
N ASN A 199 12.89 -2.94 -1.07
CA ASN A 199 12.81 -1.61 -0.44
C ASN A 199 11.86 -1.56 0.79
N GLU A 200 12.29 -0.86 1.84
CA GLU A 200 11.53 -0.58 3.07
C GLU A 200 10.37 0.42 2.81
N HIS A 201 9.29 -0.05 2.18
CA HIS A 201 8.15 0.77 1.71
C HIS A 201 7.51 1.63 2.82
N SER A 202 7.47 1.12 4.05
CA SER A 202 6.95 1.80 5.25
C SER A 202 7.69 3.11 5.59
N SER A 203 8.97 3.23 5.25
CA SER A 203 9.74 4.48 5.41
C SER A 203 9.42 5.54 4.35
N ARG A 204 8.79 5.14 3.23
CA ARG A 204 8.64 5.91 1.99
C ARG A 204 7.20 6.32 1.68
N SER A 205 6.20 5.63 2.23
CA SER A 205 4.81 6.05 2.17
C SER A 205 4.40 6.83 3.42
N HIS A 206 3.43 7.74 3.28
CA HIS A 206 2.80 8.44 4.41
C HIS A 206 1.61 7.61 4.89
N SER A 207 1.60 7.16 6.14
CA SER A 207 0.42 6.53 6.76
C SER A 207 -0.51 7.60 7.30
N ILE A 208 -1.81 7.48 6.99
CA ILE A 208 -2.87 8.32 7.56
C ILE A 208 -3.94 7.41 8.17
N PHE A 209 -4.01 7.40 9.49
CA PHE A 209 -5.11 6.81 10.25
C PHE A 209 -6.08 7.94 10.63
N LEU A 210 -7.33 7.82 10.22
CA LEU A 210 -8.39 8.81 10.48
C LEU A 210 -9.42 8.19 11.42
N ILE A 211 -9.61 8.80 12.58
CA ILE A 211 -10.73 8.53 13.48
C ILE A 211 -11.79 9.60 13.24
N ASN A 212 -13.03 9.21 13.00
CA ASN A 212 -14.18 10.10 12.79
C ASN A 212 -15.22 9.79 13.85
N ILE A 213 -15.33 10.66 14.85
CA ILE A 213 -16.31 10.56 15.92
C ILE A 213 -17.53 11.41 15.53
N LYS A 214 -18.72 10.82 15.59
CA LYS A 214 -19.98 11.54 15.66
C LYS A 214 -20.62 11.26 17.02
N GLN A 215 -21.04 12.30 17.71
CA GLN A 215 -21.76 12.24 18.98
C GLN A 215 -23.16 12.80 18.75
N GLU A 216 -24.18 12.14 19.26
CA GLU A 216 -25.58 12.53 19.16
C GLU A 216 -26.22 12.52 20.54
N ASN A 217 -26.78 13.64 20.99
CA ASN A 217 -27.49 13.71 22.26
C ASN A 217 -28.97 13.38 22.04
N VAL A 218 -29.45 12.32 22.69
CA VAL A 218 -30.78 11.73 22.45
C VAL A 218 -31.90 12.68 22.88
N GLU A 219 -31.72 13.44 23.96
CA GLU A 219 -32.73 14.38 24.47
C GLU A 219 -32.88 15.67 23.64
N THR A 220 -31.80 16.14 23.00
CA THR A 220 -31.77 17.43 22.28
C THR A 220 -31.51 17.31 20.78
N GLU A 221 -31.37 16.09 20.26
CA GLU A 221 -31.01 15.72 18.87
C GLU A 221 -29.74 16.41 18.30
N LYS A 222 -28.93 17.05 19.15
CA LYS A 222 -27.71 17.77 18.75
C LYS A 222 -26.63 16.79 18.33
N LYS A 223 -25.99 17.06 17.19
CA LYS A 223 -24.95 16.18 16.65
C LYS A 223 -23.62 16.94 16.53
N LEU A 224 -22.61 16.48 17.25
CA LEU A 224 -21.23 16.96 17.13
C LEU A 224 -20.43 16.00 16.24
N SER A 225 -19.40 16.50 15.55
CA SER A 225 -18.50 15.64 14.77
C SER A 225 -17.05 16.09 14.87
N GLY A 226 -16.19 15.20 15.36
CA GLY A 226 -14.75 15.41 15.43
C GLY A 226 -13.99 14.47 14.50
N LYS A 227 -13.21 15.03 13.57
CA LYS A 227 -12.29 14.26 12.72
C LYS A 227 -10.87 14.37 13.25
N LEU A 228 -10.22 13.26 13.55
CA LEU A 228 -8.87 13.18 14.09
C LEU A 228 -7.93 12.46 13.11
N TYR A 229 -7.08 13.23 12.45
CA TYR A 229 -6.05 12.70 11.54
C TYR A 229 -4.76 12.40 12.30
N LEU A 230 -4.31 11.14 12.26
CA LEU A 230 -3.07 10.66 12.87
C LEU A 230 -2.13 10.25 11.74
N VAL A 231 -1.06 11.04 11.54
CA VAL A 231 -0.25 11.03 10.31
C VAL A 231 1.21 10.70 10.62
N ASP A 232 1.69 9.55 10.13
CA ASP A 232 3.11 9.21 10.10
C ASP A 232 3.66 9.46 8.68
N LEU A 233 4.45 10.51 8.51
CA LEU A 233 4.96 10.91 7.20
C LEU A 233 6.16 10.05 6.76
N ALA A 234 6.48 10.06 5.47
CA ALA A 234 7.71 9.46 4.94
C ALA A 234 8.98 10.16 5.49
N GLY A 235 10.15 9.53 5.28
CA GLY A 235 11.46 10.12 5.57
C GLY A 235 11.68 11.49 4.92
N SER A 236 12.01 12.51 5.71
CA SER A 236 12.29 13.88 5.24
C SER A 236 13.75 14.16 4.85
N GLU A 237 14.59 13.14 4.80
CA GLU A 237 15.98 13.24 4.34
C GLU A 237 16.08 13.54 2.83
N LYS A 238 17.10 14.33 2.48
CA LYS A 238 17.36 14.68 1.09
C LYS A 238 17.74 13.46 0.26
N VAL A 239 17.18 13.37 -0.94
CA VAL A 239 17.49 12.34 -1.95
C VAL A 239 18.99 12.09 -2.11
N SER A 240 19.82 13.15 -2.06
CA SER A 240 21.28 13.06 -2.15
C SER A 240 21.97 12.26 -1.04
N LYS A 241 21.33 12.02 0.12
CA LYS A 241 21.84 11.13 1.17
C LYS A 241 21.60 9.64 0.87
N THR A 242 20.65 9.31 0.01
CA THR A 242 20.21 7.91 -0.21
C THR A 242 21.18 7.10 -1.07
N GLY A 243 22.06 7.75 -1.84
CA GLY A 243 22.92 7.07 -2.83
C GLY A 243 22.15 6.42 -3.99
N ALA A 244 20.85 6.66 -4.12
CA ALA A 244 20.01 6.01 -5.11
C ALA A 244 20.33 6.48 -6.54
N GLU A 245 20.38 5.53 -7.47
CA GLU A 245 20.53 5.75 -8.91
C GLU A 245 19.34 5.18 -9.69
N GLY A 246 19.22 5.55 -10.97
CA GLY A 246 18.21 5.02 -11.88
C GLY A 246 16.76 5.14 -11.37
N ALA A 247 16.01 4.05 -11.41
CA ALA A 247 14.60 4.04 -10.99
C ALA A 247 14.40 4.40 -9.50
N VAL A 248 15.33 4.01 -8.62
CA VAL A 248 15.24 4.30 -7.18
C VAL A 248 15.46 5.80 -6.92
N LEU A 249 16.28 6.47 -7.75
CA LEU A 249 16.43 7.92 -7.70
C LEU A 249 15.13 8.65 -8.06
N ASP A 250 14.39 8.18 -9.06
CA ASP A 250 13.11 8.77 -9.46
C ASP A 250 11.97 8.44 -8.48
N GLU A 251 12.01 7.27 -7.82
CA GLU A 251 11.17 6.97 -6.66
C GLU A 251 11.42 7.98 -5.52
N ALA A 252 12.69 8.15 -5.12
CA ALA A 252 13.10 9.05 -4.04
C ALA A 252 12.74 10.53 -4.32
N LYS A 253 12.85 10.98 -5.58
CA LYS A 253 12.34 12.31 -6.02
C LYS A 253 10.83 12.43 -5.83
N ASN A 254 10.05 11.42 -6.21
CA ASN A 254 8.59 11.47 -6.11
C ASN A 254 8.08 11.42 -4.67
N ILE A 255 8.78 10.70 -3.78
CA ILE A 255 8.51 10.73 -2.33
C ILE A 255 8.80 12.13 -1.78
N ASN A 256 9.98 12.68 -2.08
CA ASN A 256 10.34 14.04 -1.64
C ASN A 256 9.47 15.14 -2.27
N LYS A 257 8.78 14.90 -3.40
CA LYS A 257 7.83 15.85 -4.00
C LYS A 257 6.70 16.21 -3.04
N SER A 258 6.09 15.23 -2.34
CA SER A 258 4.97 15.51 -1.43
C SER A 258 5.43 16.25 -0.17
N LEU A 259 6.61 15.92 0.37
CA LEU A 259 7.22 16.67 1.47
C LEU A 259 7.67 18.07 1.06
N SER A 260 8.09 18.26 -0.20
CA SER A 260 8.38 19.58 -0.76
C SER A 260 7.11 20.42 -0.92
N ALA A 261 5.99 19.83 -1.37
CA ALA A 261 4.68 20.50 -1.40
C ALA A 261 4.25 20.94 0.00
N LEU A 262 4.40 20.07 1.02
CA LEU A 262 4.14 20.39 2.43
C LEU A 262 5.05 21.54 2.92
N GLY A 263 6.33 21.52 2.56
CA GLY A 263 7.27 22.60 2.84
C GLY A 263 6.90 23.93 2.16
N ASN A 264 6.34 23.90 0.96
CA ASN A 264 5.86 25.07 0.23
C ASN A 264 4.58 25.64 0.86
N VAL A 265 3.60 24.79 1.21
CA VAL A 265 2.38 25.16 1.94
C VAL A 265 2.72 25.82 3.27
N ILE A 266 3.59 25.19 4.07
CA ILE A 266 4.03 25.75 5.36
C ILE A 266 4.77 27.07 5.19
N SER A 267 5.57 27.25 4.13
CA SER A 267 6.25 28.53 3.87
C SER A 267 5.25 29.62 3.45
N ALA A 268 4.27 29.30 2.60
CA ALA A 268 3.24 30.26 2.20
C ALA A 268 2.38 30.73 3.38
N LEU A 269 2.00 29.81 4.27
CA LEU A 269 1.24 30.12 5.49
C LEU A 269 2.08 30.89 6.52
N ALA A 270 3.34 30.49 6.72
CA ALA A 270 4.25 31.16 7.67
C ALA A 270 4.68 32.56 7.23
N GLU A 271 4.80 32.80 5.91
CA GLU A 271 5.10 34.12 5.35
C GLU A 271 3.87 35.05 5.34
N GLY A 272 2.65 34.51 5.28
CA GLY A 272 1.38 35.25 5.29
C GLY A 272 1.11 36.16 4.07
N THR A 273 2.11 36.40 3.22
CA THR A 273 2.07 37.33 2.09
C THR A 273 1.51 36.74 0.80
N LYS A 274 1.36 35.41 0.70
CA LYS A 274 0.95 34.72 -0.52
C LYS A 274 -0.56 34.48 -0.52
N THR A 275 -1.26 35.13 -1.46
CA THR A 275 -2.71 35.02 -1.66
C THR A 275 -3.19 33.63 -2.11
N HIS A 276 -2.29 32.77 -2.56
CA HIS A 276 -2.57 31.39 -2.95
C HIS A 276 -1.60 30.42 -2.28
N VAL A 277 -2.14 29.50 -1.48
CA VAL A 277 -1.40 28.43 -0.80
C VAL A 277 -1.49 27.14 -1.63
N PRO A 278 -0.36 26.49 -1.99
CA PRO A 278 -0.33 25.43 -3.00
C PRO A 278 -0.74 24.03 -2.48
N TYR A 279 -1.89 23.92 -1.80
CA TYR A 279 -2.38 22.64 -1.27
C TYR A 279 -2.55 21.55 -2.34
N ARG A 280 -2.78 21.93 -3.60
CA ARG A 280 -3.02 21.02 -4.74
C ARG A 280 -1.74 20.39 -5.35
N ASP A 281 -0.54 20.77 -4.90
CA ASP A 281 0.73 20.23 -5.42
C ASP A 281 0.97 18.74 -5.08
N SER A 282 0.25 18.22 -4.07
CA SER A 282 0.15 16.79 -3.75
C SER A 282 -1.23 16.43 -3.19
N LYS A 283 -1.66 15.17 -3.29
CA LYS A 283 -2.88 14.69 -2.64
C LYS A 283 -2.81 14.80 -1.12
N MET A 284 -1.62 14.58 -0.55
CA MET A 284 -1.35 14.69 0.90
C MET A 284 -1.68 16.09 1.43
N THR A 285 -1.09 17.13 0.83
CA THR A 285 -1.37 18.53 1.22
C THR A 285 -2.81 18.96 0.96
N ARG A 286 -3.52 18.31 0.03
CA ARG A 286 -4.94 18.57 -0.23
C ARG A 286 -5.86 17.89 0.79
N ILE A 287 -5.55 16.68 1.25
CA ILE A 287 -6.29 16.02 2.36
C ILE A 287 -6.11 16.79 3.66
N LEU A 288 -4.89 17.28 3.90
CA LEU A 288 -4.47 17.95 5.14
C LEU A 288 -4.60 19.49 5.04
N GLN A 289 -5.50 19.97 4.18
CA GLN A 289 -5.74 21.39 3.96
C GLN A 289 -6.30 22.05 5.24
N ASP A 290 -7.32 21.44 5.85
CA ASP A 290 -7.95 21.95 7.07
C ASP A 290 -7.00 21.91 8.26
N SER A 291 -6.07 20.93 8.30
CA SER A 291 -5.01 20.80 9.30
C SER A 291 -4.00 21.95 9.30
N LEU A 292 -3.87 22.68 8.18
CA LEU A 292 -2.81 23.67 7.93
C LEU A 292 -3.42 24.97 7.42
N GLY A 293 -3.91 25.82 8.33
CA GLY A 293 -4.56 27.10 8.04
C GLY A 293 -6.10 27.04 7.94
N GLY A 294 -6.73 25.92 8.26
CA GLY A 294 -8.20 25.75 8.26
C GLY A 294 -8.80 25.44 9.64
N ASN A 295 -9.98 24.82 9.65
CA ASN A 295 -10.67 24.42 10.88
C ASN A 295 -10.10 23.11 11.46
N CYS A 296 -8.97 23.21 12.17
CA CYS A 296 -8.38 22.08 12.88
C CYS A 296 -7.45 22.51 14.04
N ARG A 297 -7.52 21.79 15.17
CA ARG A 297 -6.52 21.79 16.25
C ARG A 297 -5.35 20.90 15.82
N THR A 298 -4.16 21.49 15.65
CA THR A 298 -3.02 20.76 15.04
C THR A 298 -1.79 20.75 15.93
N THR A 299 -1.26 19.55 16.18
CA THR A 299 0.07 19.30 16.77
C THR A 299 1.01 18.69 15.72
N ILE A 300 2.22 19.21 15.60
CA ILE A 300 3.30 18.59 14.82
C ILE A 300 4.39 18.10 15.77
N VAL A 301 4.61 16.79 15.81
CA VAL A 301 5.74 16.17 16.49
C VAL A 301 6.90 16.03 15.50
N ILE A 302 7.93 16.85 15.66
CA ILE A 302 9.16 16.73 14.88
C ILE A 302 10.12 15.75 15.59
N CYS A 303 10.42 14.64 14.94
CA CYS A 303 11.27 13.56 15.45
C CYS A 303 12.69 13.73 14.90
N CYS A 304 13.66 13.96 15.80
CA CYS A 304 15.04 14.28 15.47
C CYS A 304 16.01 13.17 15.92
N SER A 305 17.08 12.94 15.13
CA SER A 305 18.20 12.09 15.56
C SER A 305 19.22 12.91 16.39
N PRO A 306 19.78 12.35 17.46
CA PRO A 306 20.84 12.98 18.25
C PRO A 306 22.25 12.78 17.67
N SER A 307 22.40 12.00 16.58
CA SER A 307 23.71 11.68 15.99
C SER A 307 24.28 12.83 15.16
N VAL A 308 25.59 13.05 15.28
CA VAL A 308 26.38 13.97 14.42
C VAL A 308 26.28 13.64 12.92
N PHE A 309 26.18 12.37 12.53
CA PHE A 309 25.97 11.95 11.14
C PHE A 309 24.64 12.48 10.55
N ASN A 310 23.68 12.73 11.44
CA ASN A 310 22.34 13.20 11.13
C ASN A 310 22.14 14.71 11.36
N GLU A 311 23.17 15.45 11.80
CA GLU A 311 23.10 16.87 12.17
C GLU A 311 22.40 17.76 11.12
N ALA A 312 22.69 17.54 9.82
CA ALA A 312 22.10 18.32 8.74
C ALA A 312 20.58 18.11 8.59
N GLU A 313 20.09 16.88 8.74
CA GLU A 313 18.66 16.56 8.60
C GLU A 313 17.89 16.92 9.89
N THR A 314 18.52 16.75 11.05
CA THR A 314 18.00 17.28 12.33
C THR A 314 17.85 18.81 12.26
N LYS A 315 18.86 19.56 11.76
CA LYS A 315 18.71 21.02 11.55
C LYS A 315 17.61 21.37 10.55
N SER A 316 17.49 20.63 9.44
CA SER A 316 16.39 20.79 8.47
C SER A 316 15.02 20.60 9.12
N THR A 317 14.89 19.58 9.97
CA THR A 317 13.69 19.22 10.73
C THR A 317 13.30 20.29 11.76
N LEU A 318 14.29 20.85 12.48
CA LEU A 318 14.06 21.95 13.42
C LEU A 318 13.62 23.24 12.71
N MET A 319 14.25 23.58 11.57
CA MET A 319 13.86 24.73 10.73
C MET A 319 12.50 24.56 10.03
N PHE A 320 12.01 23.31 9.87
CA PHE A 320 10.63 23.03 9.45
C PHE A 320 9.66 23.34 10.59
N GLY A 321 9.90 22.80 11.79
CA GLY A 321 9.05 23.05 12.96
C GLY A 321 8.94 24.52 13.34
N GLN A 322 10.03 25.28 13.29
CA GLN A 322 9.99 26.72 13.60
C GLN A 322 9.11 27.53 12.64
N ARG A 323 9.05 27.18 11.36
CA ARG A 323 8.11 27.79 10.40
C ARG A 323 6.67 27.34 10.67
N ALA A 324 6.46 26.05 10.93
CA ALA A 324 5.12 25.54 11.16
C ALA A 324 4.47 26.13 12.43
N LYS A 325 5.26 26.42 13.49
CA LYS A 325 4.79 27.08 14.72
C LYS A 325 4.21 28.49 14.51
N THR A 326 4.58 29.19 13.44
CA THR A 326 4.02 30.54 13.15
C THR A 326 2.66 30.49 12.45
N ILE A 327 2.19 29.32 12.02
CA ILE A 327 0.90 29.16 11.34
C ILE A 327 -0.23 29.23 12.38
N LYS A 328 -1.28 29.98 12.03
CA LYS A 328 -2.55 30.00 12.73
C LYS A 328 -3.61 29.21 11.95
N ASN A 329 -4.43 28.48 12.68
CA ASN A 329 -5.65 27.83 12.23
C ASN A 329 -6.85 28.57 12.86
N THR A 330 -7.99 28.66 12.17
CA THR A 330 -9.23 29.24 12.72
C THR A 330 -10.21 28.12 13.00
N VAL A 331 -10.41 27.80 14.28
CA VAL A 331 -11.15 26.61 14.72
C VAL A 331 -12.60 26.91 15.09
N SER A 332 -13.50 26.01 14.71
CA SER A 332 -14.93 26.08 14.98
C SER A 332 -15.51 24.69 15.21
N VAL A 333 -16.37 24.55 16.24
CA VAL A 333 -17.07 23.29 16.54
C VAL A 333 -17.98 22.88 15.38
N ASN A 334 -17.88 21.64 14.91
CA ASN A 334 -18.76 21.09 13.89
C ASN A 334 -20.08 20.60 14.53
N LEU A 335 -20.94 21.57 14.89
CA LEU A 335 -22.26 21.31 15.46
C LEU A 335 -23.35 21.30 14.36
N GLU A 336 -23.88 20.12 14.06
CA GLU A 336 -25.11 19.94 13.29
C GLU A 336 -26.32 20.14 14.22
N LEU A 337 -27.15 21.14 13.92
CA LEU A 337 -28.33 21.52 14.71
C LEU A 337 -29.59 20.89 14.12
N THR A 338 -30.58 20.62 14.98
CA THR A 338 -31.88 20.08 14.58
C THR A 338 -32.66 21.06 13.69
N ALA A 339 -33.65 20.56 12.93
CA ALA A 339 -34.53 21.43 12.15
C ALA A 339 -35.31 22.44 13.04
N GLU A 340 -35.62 22.05 14.28
CA GLU A 340 -36.28 22.92 15.25
C GLU A 340 -35.32 23.95 15.87
N GLU A 341 -34.07 23.57 16.15
CA GLU A 341 -33.05 24.53 16.60
C GLU A 341 -32.68 25.52 15.49
N TRP A 342 -32.62 25.08 14.23
CA TRP A 342 -32.51 25.97 13.07
C TRP A 342 -33.72 26.91 12.97
N LYS A 343 -34.95 26.41 13.14
CA LYS A 343 -36.17 27.24 13.17
C LYS A 343 -36.15 28.24 14.34
N LYS A 344 -35.68 27.83 15.53
CA LYS A 344 -35.59 28.67 16.73
C LYS A 344 -34.49 29.74 16.61
N LYS A 345 -33.35 29.40 16.00
CA LYS A 345 -32.32 30.38 15.62
C LYS A 345 -32.83 31.33 14.54
N TYR A 346 -33.50 30.81 13.51
CA TYR A 346 -34.08 31.61 12.42
C TYR A 346 -35.14 32.59 12.94
N GLU A 347 -36.08 32.16 13.78
CA GLU A 347 -37.08 33.06 14.38
C GLU A 347 -36.44 34.09 15.33
N LYS A 348 -35.40 33.72 16.10
CA LYS A 348 -34.63 34.68 16.91
C LYS A 348 -33.87 35.69 16.04
N GLU A 349 -33.29 35.24 14.93
CA GLU A 349 -32.56 36.11 14.00
C GLU A 349 -33.51 36.99 13.18
N LYS A 350 -34.71 36.50 12.86
CA LYS A 350 -35.82 37.22 12.22
C LYS A 350 -36.45 38.27 13.13
N GLU A 351 -36.62 37.99 14.43
CA GLU A 351 -37.13 38.96 15.41
C GLU A 351 -36.08 40.04 15.73
N LYS A 352 -34.78 39.67 15.78
CA LYS A 352 -33.70 40.68 15.66
C LYS A 352 -33.91 41.48 14.38
N ASN A 353 -33.94 40.84 13.20
CA ASN A 353 -34.03 41.48 11.88
C ASN A 353 -35.29 42.35 11.70
N LYS A 354 -36.33 42.15 12.52
CA LYS A 354 -37.48 43.05 12.68
C LYS A 354 -37.16 44.27 13.57
N THR A 355 -36.51 44.08 14.71
CA THR A 355 -36.01 45.18 15.58
C THR A 355 -35.03 46.09 14.83
N LEU A 356 -33.93 45.51 14.31
CA LEU A 356 -33.69 45.41 12.87
C LEU A 356 -34.28 46.55 12.00
N LYS A 357 -35.22 46.17 11.13
CA LYS A 357 -35.99 47.05 10.24
C LYS A 357 -36.60 48.27 10.93
N ASN A 358 -37.17 48.10 12.14
CA ASN A 358 -37.85 49.19 12.85
C ASN A 358 -36.89 50.36 13.15
N VAL A 359 -35.67 50.05 13.62
CA VAL A 359 -34.67 51.09 13.92
C VAL A 359 -34.13 51.72 12.63
N ILE A 360 -33.97 50.99 11.52
CA ILE A 360 -33.55 51.64 10.25
C ILE A 360 -34.65 52.51 9.67
N GLN A 361 -35.93 52.11 9.74
CA GLN A 361 -37.06 52.94 9.31
C GLN A 361 -37.13 54.24 10.12
N HIS A 362 -36.90 54.17 11.44
CA HIS A 362 -36.87 55.36 12.30
C HIS A 362 -35.62 56.23 12.02
N LEU A 363 -34.45 55.65 11.71
CA LEU A 363 -33.28 56.40 11.24
C LEU A 363 -33.53 57.04 9.86
N GLU A 364 -34.23 56.37 8.94
CA GLU A 364 -34.57 56.91 7.62
C GLU A 364 -35.58 58.07 7.72
N MET A 365 -36.55 57.98 8.63
CA MET A 365 -37.45 59.10 8.97
C MET A 365 -36.66 60.29 9.55
N GLU A 366 -35.74 60.04 10.48
CA GLU A 366 -34.86 61.06 11.05
C GLU A 366 -34.00 61.73 9.97
N LEU A 367 -33.35 60.93 9.14
CA LEU A 367 -32.47 61.37 8.04
C LEU A 367 -33.26 62.13 6.95
N ASN A 368 -34.53 61.80 6.72
CA ASN A 368 -35.42 62.57 5.85
C ASN A 368 -35.82 63.94 6.45
N ARG A 369 -36.03 64.05 7.77
CA ARG A 369 -36.24 65.35 8.44
C ARG A 369 -34.99 66.22 8.33
N TRP A 370 -33.81 65.66 8.65
CA TRP A 370 -32.52 66.32 8.43
C TRP A 370 -32.32 66.79 6.98
N ARG A 371 -32.72 65.98 5.98
CA ARG A 371 -32.66 66.36 4.54
C ARG A 371 -33.65 67.46 4.14
N ASN A 372 -34.81 67.53 4.79
CA ASN A 372 -35.79 68.59 4.57
C ASN A 372 -35.39 69.93 5.24
N GLY A 373 -34.32 69.95 6.03
CA GLY A 373 -33.86 71.13 6.78
C GLY A 373 -34.50 71.27 8.15
N GLU A 374 -35.22 70.25 8.63
CA GLU A 374 -35.66 70.17 10.03
C GLU A 374 -34.49 69.70 10.92
N ALA A 375 -34.35 70.30 12.09
CA ALA A 375 -33.50 69.76 13.15
C ALA A 375 -34.32 68.81 14.03
N VAL A 376 -33.83 67.59 14.27
CA VAL A 376 -34.48 66.63 15.17
C VAL A 376 -33.94 66.83 16.60
N PRO A 377 -34.80 67.06 17.61
CA PRO A 377 -34.38 67.17 19.02
C PRO A 377 -33.60 65.95 19.53
N GLU A 378 -32.66 66.14 20.46
CA GLU A 378 -31.83 65.04 21.00
C GLU A 378 -32.64 63.94 21.72
N ASP A 379 -33.87 64.24 22.15
CA ASP A 379 -34.83 63.32 22.72
C ASP A 379 -35.70 62.57 21.68
N GLU A 380 -35.75 63.05 20.43
CA GLU A 380 -36.39 62.36 19.29
C GLU A 380 -35.38 61.56 18.43
N GLN A 381 -34.07 61.79 18.60
CA GLN A 381 -33.00 61.06 17.91
C GLN A 381 -32.83 59.64 18.48
N ILE A 382 -32.50 58.66 17.64
CA ILE A 382 -32.27 57.29 18.16
C ILE A 382 -30.95 57.22 18.94
N SER A 383 -31.07 56.89 20.23
CA SER A 383 -29.95 56.78 21.15
C SER A 383 -28.83 55.86 20.63
N ALA A 384 -27.58 56.28 20.84
CA ALA A 384 -26.38 55.51 20.46
C ALA A 384 -26.22 54.16 21.19
N LYS A 385 -27.15 53.77 22.09
CA LYS A 385 -27.22 52.41 22.65
C LYS A 385 -27.89 51.43 21.68
N ASP A 386 -28.83 51.90 20.87
CA ASP A 386 -29.75 51.06 20.09
C ASP A 386 -29.22 50.74 18.69
N GLN A 387 -28.37 51.63 18.12
CA GLN A 387 -27.67 51.41 16.84
C GLN A 387 -26.73 50.18 16.83
N LYS A 388 -26.39 49.59 17.98
CA LYS A 388 -25.29 48.60 18.11
C LYS A 388 -25.53 47.22 17.46
N ASN A 389 -26.68 46.97 16.85
CA ASN A 389 -27.02 45.68 16.21
C ASN A 389 -27.39 45.81 14.71
N LEU A 390 -27.05 46.93 14.06
CA LEU A 390 -27.50 47.51 12.77
C LEU A 390 -27.35 46.80 11.37
N GLU A 391 -28.24 45.91 10.86
CA GLU A 391 -28.30 45.48 9.42
C GLU A 391 -29.75 45.15 8.88
N PRO A 392 -30.11 45.24 7.56
CA PRO A 392 -31.49 45.65 7.09
C PRO A 392 -32.52 44.63 6.42
N CYS A 393 -33.82 45.05 6.23
CA CYS A 393 -34.84 44.79 5.12
C CYS A 393 -36.28 44.13 5.35
N ASP A 394 -37.37 44.92 5.59
CA ASP A 394 -38.88 44.90 5.28
C ASP A 394 -40.08 43.93 5.77
N ASN A 395 -41.23 44.55 6.24
CA ASN A 395 -42.76 44.60 5.97
C ASN A 395 -44.01 43.62 6.31
N THR A 396 -45.20 44.14 6.86
CA THR A 396 -46.73 43.85 6.69
C THR A 396 -47.85 43.76 7.90
N PRO A 397 -49.17 43.22 7.90
CA PRO A 397 -50.48 43.85 8.43
C PRO A 397 -51.67 43.05 9.24
N ILE A 398 -52.86 43.65 9.68
CA ILE A 398 -54.05 43.06 10.52
C ILE A 398 -55.51 43.77 10.44
N ILE A 399 -56.72 43.22 10.89
CA ILE A 399 -58.14 43.86 11.03
C ILE A 399 -59.32 43.16 11.91
N ASP A 400 -60.62 43.68 12.07
CA ASP A 400 -61.77 43.36 13.07
C ASP A 400 -63.32 43.68 12.62
N ASN A 401 -64.59 43.62 13.23
CA ASN A 401 -65.43 43.16 14.45
C ASN A 401 -67.08 43.30 14.35
N ILE A 402 -67.99 43.17 15.41
CA ILE A 402 -69.44 43.71 15.71
C ILE A 402 -70.80 42.84 16.02
N ALA A 403 -71.99 43.37 16.53
CA ALA A 403 -73.16 42.72 17.34
C ALA A 403 -74.72 43.25 17.30
N PRO A 404 -75.81 42.70 18.02
CA PRO A 404 -77.35 42.86 17.83
C PRO A 404 -78.41 43.28 19.02
N VAL A 405 -79.81 43.21 18.89
CA VAL A 405 -80.95 43.86 19.76
C VAL A 405 -82.42 43.16 19.92
N VAL A 406 -83.44 43.68 20.72
CA VAL A 406 -84.78 43.10 21.24
C VAL A 406 -86.05 44.07 21.46
N ALA A 407 -87.35 43.61 21.54
CA ALA A 407 -88.63 44.27 22.10
C ALA A 407 -89.91 43.31 22.14
N GLY A 408 -91.18 43.50 22.67
CA GLY A 408 -91.94 44.36 23.68
C GLY A 408 -93.50 44.62 23.44
N ILE A 409 -94.51 44.37 24.37
CA ILE A 409 -96.01 44.74 24.30
C ILE A 409 -96.89 44.52 25.62
N SER A 410 -98.14 45.08 25.74
CA SER A 410 -99.10 45.15 26.92
C SER A 410 -100.51 44.49 26.76
N THR A 411 -101.43 44.28 27.74
CA THR A 411 -101.36 43.76 29.15
C THR A 411 -102.66 43.03 29.59
N GLU A 412 -103.87 43.62 29.60
CA GLU A 412 -105.03 43.05 30.35
C GLU A 412 -105.99 42.17 29.53
N GLU A 413 -106.55 42.65 28.40
CA GLU A 413 -107.18 41.75 27.42
C GLU A 413 -106.16 40.76 26.84
N LYS A 414 -104.87 41.11 26.96
CA LYS A 414 -103.74 40.27 26.64
C LYS A 414 -103.73 39.00 27.49
N GLU A 415 -103.88 39.04 28.81
CA GLU A 415 -103.75 37.85 29.69
C GLU A 415 -104.63 36.66 29.23
N LYS A 416 -105.88 36.91 28.85
CA LYS A 416 -106.81 35.82 28.50
C LYS A 416 -106.53 35.22 27.12
N TYR A 417 -106.13 36.05 26.16
CA TYR A 417 -105.65 35.55 24.87
C TYR A 417 -104.25 34.94 25.02
N ASP A 418 -103.37 35.49 25.86
CA ASP A 418 -102.04 34.97 26.19
C ASP A 418 -102.14 33.59 26.85
N GLU A 419 -103.13 33.29 27.70
CA GLU A 419 -103.33 31.94 28.25
C GLU A 419 -103.68 30.92 27.16
N GLU A 420 -104.65 31.24 26.29
CA GLU A 420 -105.09 30.35 25.21
C GLU A 420 -104.02 30.21 24.11
N ILE A 421 -103.34 31.31 23.77
CA ILE A 421 -102.18 31.37 22.87
C ILE A 421 -100.97 30.65 23.48
N SER A 422 -100.73 30.73 24.79
CA SER A 422 -99.65 29.96 25.44
C SER A 422 -99.97 28.46 25.47
N SER A 423 -101.25 28.08 25.62
CA SER A 423 -101.69 26.69 25.50
C SER A 423 -101.49 26.14 24.09
N LEU A 424 -101.73 26.97 23.06
CA LEU A 424 -101.53 26.62 21.65
C LEU A 424 -100.04 26.63 21.24
N TYR A 425 -99.26 27.63 21.66
CA TYR A 425 -97.81 27.64 21.43
C TYR A 425 -97.14 26.45 22.11
N ARG A 426 -97.52 26.13 23.35
CA ARG A 426 -96.97 24.95 24.03
C ARG A 426 -97.27 23.64 23.29
N GLN A 427 -98.49 23.49 22.76
CA GLN A 427 -98.83 22.34 21.90
C GLN A 427 -98.10 22.34 20.55
N LEU A 428 -97.69 23.51 20.05
CA LEU A 428 -96.89 23.65 18.84
C LEU A 428 -95.41 23.30 19.11
N ASP A 429 -94.83 23.85 20.19
CA ASP A 429 -93.48 23.53 20.66
C ASP A 429 -93.34 22.02 20.96
N ASP A 430 -94.29 21.44 21.72
CA ASP A 430 -94.34 19.99 22.02
C ASP A 430 -94.39 19.15 20.71
N LYS A 431 -94.94 19.69 19.62
CA LYS A 431 -95.06 19.00 18.31
C LYS A 431 -93.86 19.23 17.39
N ASP A 432 -93.27 20.43 17.38
CA ASP A 432 -92.02 20.69 16.68
C ASP A 432 -90.86 19.92 17.32
N ASP A 433 -90.85 19.73 18.65
CA ASP A 433 -89.91 18.85 19.34
C ASP A 433 -90.11 17.37 18.94
N GLU A 434 -91.34 16.87 18.80
CA GLU A 434 -91.61 15.52 18.25
C GLU A 434 -91.09 15.38 16.81
N ILE A 435 -91.35 16.37 15.94
CA ILE A 435 -90.92 16.38 14.54
C ILE A 435 -89.39 16.44 14.43
N ASN A 436 -88.75 17.27 15.27
CA ASN A 436 -87.30 17.39 15.35
C ASN A 436 -86.65 16.08 15.82
N GLN A 437 -87.20 15.44 16.86
CA GLN A 437 -86.76 14.11 17.33
C GLN A 437 -86.89 13.03 16.24
N GLN A 438 -88.03 12.97 15.53
CA GLN A 438 -88.21 12.02 14.42
C GLN A 438 -87.25 12.29 13.26
N SER A 439 -87.02 13.56 12.92
CA SER A 439 -86.09 13.96 11.85
C SER A 439 -84.63 13.56 12.18
N GLN A 440 -84.21 13.79 13.43
CA GLN A 440 -82.89 13.36 13.92
C GLN A 440 -82.74 11.83 13.94
N LEU A 441 -83.80 11.09 14.24
CA LEU A 441 -83.79 9.62 14.24
C LEU A 441 -83.73 9.07 12.80
N ALA A 442 -84.48 9.65 11.88
CA ALA A 442 -84.46 9.28 10.47
C ALA A 442 -83.08 9.51 9.82
N GLU A 443 -82.44 10.64 10.08
CA GLU A 443 -81.11 10.93 9.53
C GLU A 443 -80.01 10.02 10.15
N LYS A 444 -80.12 9.66 11.44
CA LYS A 444 -79.26 8.65 12.08
C LYS A 444 -79.37 7.27 11.43
N LEU A 445 -80.59 6.79 11.17
CA LEU A 445 -80.81 5.51 10.47
C LEU A 445 -80.27 5.55 9.03
N LYS A 446 -80.45 6.67 8.34
CA LYS A 446 -79.93 6.89 6.98
C LYS A 446 -78.39 6.88 6.93
N GLN A 447 -77.71 7.46 7.92
CA GLN A 447 -76.25 7.34 8.04
C GLN A 447 -75.82 5.88 8.26
N GLN A 448 -76.45 5.17 9.19
CA GLN A 448 -76.12 3.76 9.47
C GLN A 448 -76.28 2.84 8.24
N MET A 449 -77.23 3.13 7.34
CA MET A 449 -77.37 2.41 6.08
C MET A 449 -76.16 2.63 5.15
N LEU A 450 -75.69 3.88 5.01
CA LEU A 450 -74.53 4.21 4.19
C LEU A 450 -73.25 3.56 4.73
N ASP A 451 -73.07 3.58 6.06
CA ASP A 451 -71.93 2.96 6.74
C ASP A 451 -71.88 1.43 6.49
N GLN A 452 -73.05 0.77 6.43
CA GLN A 452 -73.15 -0.66 6.11
C GLN A 452 -72.88 -0.98 4.65
N ASP A 453 -73.39 -0.17 3.70
CA ASP A 453 -73.11 -0.36 2.27
C ASP A 453 -71.62 -0.16 1.95
N GLU A 454 -70.93 0.79 2.60
CA GLU A 454 -69.48 0.96 2.45
C GLU A 454 -68.69 -0.24 3.00
N LEU A 455 -69.11 -0.79 4.15
CA LEU A 455 -68.50 -2.02 4.72
C LEU A 455 -68.69 -3.24 3.80
N LEU A 456 -69.84 -3.38 3.15
CA LEU A 456 -70.10 -4.42 2.15
C LEU A 456 -69.29 -4.20 0.86
N ALA A 457 -69.05 -2.95 0.47
CA ALA A 457 -68.18 -2.60 -0.65
C ALA A 457 -66.68 -2.77 -0.34
N SER A 458 -66.28 -2.70 0.92
CA SER A 458 -64.94 -3.03 1.41
C SER A 458 -64.69 -4.54 1.34
N THR A 459 -65.50 -5.31 2.09
CA THR A 459 -65.34 -6.77 2.24
C THR A 459 -65.35 -7.55 0.92
N ARG A 460 -66.10 -7.09 -0.10
CA ARG A 460 -66.05 -7.67 -1.46
C ARG A 460 -64.70 -7.46 -2.15
N ARG A 461 -64.16 -6.23 -2.11
CA ARG A 461 -62.84 -5.91 -2.70
C ARG A 461 -61.70 -6.64 -1.98
N ASP A 462 -61.88 -7.00 -0.71
CA ASP A 462 -60.89 -7.78 0.03
C ASP A 462 -61.00 -9.28 -0.25
N TYR A 463 -62.21 -9.81 -0.47
CA TYR A 463 -62.42 -11.18 -0.95
C TYR A 463 -61.80 -11.41 -2.34
N GLU A 464 -61.99 -10.47 -3.27
CA GLU A 464 -61.42 -10.52 -4.63
C GLU A 464 -59.89 -10.63 -4.60
N LYS A 465 -59.21 -9.79 -3.80
CA LYS A 465 -57.75 -9.87 -3.59
C LYS A 465 -57.31 -11.24 -3.06
N ILE A 466 -57.98 -11.76 -2.03
CA ILE A 466 -57.64 -13.05 -1.41
C ILE A 466 -57.74 -14.19 -2.44
N GLN A 467 -58.69 -14.12 -3.37
CA GLN A 467 -58.84 -15.11 -4.44
C GLN A 467 -57.71 -15.02 -5.49
N GLU A 468 -57.26 -13.80 -5.85
CA GLU A 468 -56.06 -13.62 -6.69
C GLU A 468 -54.78 -14.12 -6.00
N GLU A 469 -54.62 -13.85 -4.71
CA GLU A 469 -53.47 -14.32 -3.92
C GLU A 469 -53.42 -15.85 -3.82
N LEU A 470 -54.55 -16.50 -3.53
CA LEU A 470 -54.64 -17.97 -3.47
C LEU A 470 -54.23 -18.62 -4.80
N THR A 471 -54.66 -18.04 -5.92
CA THR A 471 -54.33 -18.53 -7.27
C THR A 471 -52.84 -18.39 -7.57
N ARG A 472 -52.22 -17.27 -7.16
CA ARG A 472 -50.77 -17.03 -7.28
C ARG A 472 -49.96 -18.08 -6.51
N LEU A 473 -50.35 -18.36 -5.27
CA LEU A 473 -49.63 -19.27 -4.38
C LEU A 473 -49.70 -20.75 -4.83
N GLN A 474 -50.76 -21.15 -5.54
CA GLN A 474 -50.83 -22.49 -6.14
C GLN A 474 -49.76 -22.67 -7.23
N ILE A 475 -49.55 -21.66 -8.08
CA ILE A 475 -48.53 -21.69 -9.14
C ILE A 475 -47.11 -21.68 -8.55
N GLU A 476 -46.85 -20.85 -7.54
CA GLU A 476 -45.56 -20.82 -6.82
C GLU A 476 -45.26 -22.18 -6.14
N ASN A 477 -46.28 -22.89 -5.64
CA ASN A 477 -46.14 -24.20 -5.01
C ASN A 477 -45.91 -25.36 -6.00
N GLU A 478 -46.25 -25.21 -7.28
CA GLU A 478 -45.91 -26.21 -8.31
C GLU A 478 -44.46 -26.04 -8.78
N ALA A 479 -44.02 -24.81 -9.09
CA ALA A 479 -42.64 -24.52 -9.48
C ALA A 479 -41.60 -25.02 -8.44
N ALA A 480 -41.85 -24.75 -7.16
CA ALA A 480 -40.97 -25.15 -6.06
C ALA A 480 -40.74 -26.69 -5.96
N LYS A 481 -41.67 -27.52 -6.47
CA LYS A 481 -41.53 -28.98 -6.45
C LYS A 481 -40.57 -29.50 -7.52
N ASP A 482 -40.53 -28.85 -8.68
CA ASP A 482 -39.58 -29.19 -9.74
C ASP A 482 -38.17 -28.71 -9.36
N GLU A 483 -38.01 -27.52 -8.76
CA GLU A 483 -36.73 -27.04 -8.22
C GLU A 483 -36.12 -28.01 -7.19
N VAL A 484 -36.91 -28.49 -6.22
CA VAL A 484 -36.47 -29.48 -5.21
C VAL A 484 -36.00 -30.79 -5.85
N LYS A 485 -36.59 -31.19 -6.98
CA LYS A 485 -36.24 -32.42 -7.70
C LYS A 485 -34.89 -32.30 -8.42
N GLU A 486 -34.59 -31.16 -9.01
CA GLU A 486 -33.27 -30.90 -9.62
C GLU A 486 -32.16 -30.84 -8.56
N VAL A 487 -32.42 -30.20 -7.41
CA VAL A 487 -31.49 -30.13 -6.27
C VAL A 487 -31.12 -31.53 -5.74
N LEU A 488 -32.09 -32.44 -5.63
CA LEU A 488 -31.82 -33.83 -5.20
C LEU A 488 -30.88 -34.56 -6.18
N GLN A 489 -31.08 -34.35 -7.48
CA GLN A 489 -30.28 -35.01 -8.51
C GLN A 489 -28.82 -34.49 -8.54
N ALA A 490 -28.62 -33.19 -8.32
CA ALA A 490 -27.29 -32.60 -8.18
C ALA A 490 -26.52 -33.11 -6.94
N LEU A 491 -27.21 -33.42 -5.84
CA LEU A 491 -26.60 -33.95 -4.63
C LEU A 491 -26.09 -35.39 -4.80
N GLU A 492 -26.77 -36.24 -5.58
CA GLU A 492 -26.28 -37.58 -5.92
C GLU A 492 -24.99 -37.53 -6.75
N GLU A 493 -24.90 -36.64 -7.74
CA GLU A 493 -23.67 -36.46 -8.54
C GLU A 493 -22.49 -35.94 -7.71
N LEU A 494 -22.74 -35.03 -6.76
CA LEU A 494 -21.71 -34.47 -5.89
C LEU A 494 -21.10 -35.54 -4.96
N ALA A 495 -21.92 -36.43 -4.42
CA ALA A 495 -21.47 -37.52 -3.54
C ALA A 495 -20.51 -38.49 -4.26
N VAL A 496 -20.83 -38.88 -5.49
CA VAL A 496 -19.96 -39.75 -6.32
C VAL A 496 -18.61 -39.09 -6.64
N ASN A 497 -18.59 -37.76 -6.80
CA ASN A 497 -17.36 -37.01 -7.04
C ASN A 497 -16.45 -36.98 -5.81
N TYR A 498 -17.02 -36.86 -4.61
CA TYR A 498 -16.29 -36.82 -3.34
C TYR A 498 -15.52 -38.13 -3.09
N ASP A 499 -16.18 -39.29 -3.23
CA ASP A 499 -15.53 -40.60 -3.05
C ASP A 499 -14.36 -40.80 -4.02
N GLN A 500 -14.56 -40.42 -5.30
CA GLN A 500 -13.48 -40.48 -6.30
C GLN A 500 -12.29 -39.58 -5.94
N LYS A 501 -12.55 -38.40 -5.35
CA LYS A 501 -11.49 -37.48 -4.91
C LYS A 501 -10.78 -37.95 -3.64
N SER A 502 -11.48 -38.60 -2.72
CA SER A 502 -10.87 -39.21 -1.53
C SER A 502 -9.80 -40.23 -1.93
N GLN A 503 -10.11 -41.12 -2.87
CA GLN A 503 -9.17 -42.15 -3.32
C GLN A 503 -7.91 -41.58 -4.01
N GLU A 504 -8.05 -40.49 -4.79
CA GLU A 504 -6.90 -39.81 -5.44
C GLU A 504 -5.92 -39.21 -4.42
N VAL A 505 -6.40 -38.81 -3.23
CA VAL A 505 -5.55 -38.27 -2.15
C VAL A 505 -4.76 -39.37 -1.45
N GLU A 506 -5.37 -40.54 -1.19
CA GLU A 506 -4.65 -41.68 -0.60
C GLU A 506 -3.48 -42.13 -1.49
N ASP A 507 -3.73 -42.32 -2.80
CA ASP A 507 -2.71 -42.82 -3.72
C ASP A 507 -1.52 -41.85 -3.87
N LYS A 508 -1.78 -40.54 -3.83
CA LYS A 508 -0.71 -39.52 -3.81
C LYS A 508 0.04 -39.47 -2.48
N THR A 509 -0.62 -39.77 -1.37
CA THR A 509 0.02 -39.83 -0.05
C THR A 509 1.04 -40.96 -0.01
N ARG A 510 0.64 -42.18 -0.43
CA ARG A 510 1.55 -43.34 -0.53
C ARG A 510 2.74 -43.10 -1.48
N ALA A 511 2.56 -42.31 -2.54
CA ALA A 511 3.63 -41.95 -3.46
C ALA A 511 4.65 -40.96 -2.86
N ASN A 512 4.21 -40.03 -2.01
CA ASN A 512 5.10 -39.07 -1.33
C ASN A 512 5.96 -39.75 -0.24
N GLU A 513 5.42 -40.76 0.44
CA GLU A 513 6.17 -41.57 1.41
C GLU A 513 7.36 -42.27 0.74
N GLN A 514 7.13 -42.93 -0.41
CA GLN A 514 8.17 -43.60 -1.20
C GLN A 514 9.29 -42.64 -1.65
N LEU A 515 8.95 -41.44 -2.12
CA LEU A 515 9.92 -40.41 -2.51
C LEU A 515 10.75 -39.89 -1.32
N THR A 516 10.19 -39.92 -0.10
CA THR A 516 10.88 -39.51 1.12
C THR A 516 11.94 -40.53 1.53
N ASP A 517 11.62 -41.84 1.43
CA ASP A 517 12.58 -42.92 1.68
C ASP A 517 13.73 -42.94 0.65
N GLU A 518 13.45 -42.69 -0.63
CA GLU A 518 14.50 -42.56 -1.65
C GLU A 518 15.44 -41.37 -1.34
N LEU A 519 14.90 -40.22 -0.93
CA LEU A 519 15.68 -39.03 -0.59
C LEU A 519 16.61 -39.28 0.63
N ALA A 520 16.13 -40.04 1.63
CA ALA A 520 16.95 -40.43 2.78
C ALA A 520 18.14 -41.34 2.38
N GLN A 521 17.92 -42.29 1.47
CA GLN A 521 18.97 -43.16 0.93
C GLN A 521 20.00 -42.39 0.08
N LYS A 522 19.56 -41.42 -0.73
CA LYS A 522 20.47 -40.56 -1.50
C LYS A 522 21.31 -39.65 -0.59
N THR A 523 20.73 -39.12 0.48
CA THR A 523 21.42 -38.24 1.45
C THR A 523 22.51 -38.98 2.24
N THR A 524 22.26 -40.24 2.64
CA THR A 524 23.27 -41.09 3.26
C THR A 524 24.39 -41.47 2.28
N THR A 525 24.06 -41.74 1.02
CA THR A 525 25.07 -42.01 -0.04
C THR A 525 25.96 -40.79 -0.32
N LEU A 526 25.39 -39.58 -0.38
CA LEU A 526 26.15 -38.34 -0.59
C LEU A 526 27.16 -38.10 0.55
N THR A 527 26.75 -38.34 1.80
CA THR A 527 27.60 -38.10 2.98
C THR A 527 28.70 -39.15 3.17
N THR A 528 28.62 -40.34 2.57
CA THR A 528 29.78 -41.25 2.46
C THR A 528 30.77 -40.75 1.41
N THR A 529 30.32 -40.41 0.19
CA THR A 529 31.19 -39.89 -0.88
C THR A 529 31.94 -38.61 -0.48
N GLN A 530 31.29 -37.71 0.26
CA GLN A 530 31.91 -36.49 0.80
C GLN A 530 33.11 -36.79 1.71
N ARG A 531 33.04 -37.86 2.53
CA ARG A 531 34.12 -38.28 3.44
C ARG A 531 35.31 -38.88 2.68
N GLU A 532 35.03 -39.73 1.69
CA GLU A 532 36.06 -40.32 0.83
C GLU A 532 36.84 -39.24 0.06
N LEU A 533 36.14 -38.23 -0.47
CA LEU A 533 36.76 -37.09 -1.14
C LEU A 533 37.72 -36.32 -0.21
N SER A 534 37.33 -36.09 1.05
CA SER A 534 38.17 -35.42 2.05
C SER A 534 39.46 -36.22 2.34
N GLN A 535 39.34 -37.54 2.52
CA GLN A 535 40.50 -38.42 2.75
C GLN A 535 41.47 -38.43 1.55
N LEU A 536 40.94 -38.42 0.33
CA LEU A 536 41.76 -38.32 -0.90
C LEU A 536 42.49 -36.97 -1.02
N GLN A 537 41.88 -35.87 -0.59
CA GLN A 537 42.54 -34.55 -0.55
C GLN A 537 43.68 -34.50 0.47
N GLU A 538 43.50 -35.07 1.67
CA GLU A 538 44.57 -35.17 2.68
C GLU A 538 45.76 -36.00 2.18
N LEU A 539 45.49 -37.17 1.59
CA LEU A 539 46.52 -38.02 0.97
C LEU A 539 47.28 -37.30 -0.16
N SER A 540 46.58 -36.56 -1.02
CA SER A 540 47.19 -35.77 -2.09
C SER A 540 48.12 -34.68 -1.54
N ASN A 541 47.68 -33.95 -0.51
CA ASN A 541 48.50 -32.91 0.13
C ASN A 541 49.72 -33.49 0.85
N HIS A 542 49.61 -34.68 1.44
CA HIS A 542 50.73 -35.38 2.07
C HIS A 542 51.77 -35.86 1.02
N GLN A 543 51.32 -36.33 -0.15
CA GLN A 543 52.23 -36.66 -1.26
C GLN A 543 52.96 -35.44 -1.83
N LYS A 544 52.28 -34.29 -1.95
CA LYS A 544 52.90 -33.03 -2.41
C LYS A 544 54.07 -32.60 -1.52
N LYS A 545 53.89 -32.61 -0.18
CA LYS A 545 54.98 -32.29 0.77
C LYS A 545 56.20 -33.19 0.57
N ARG A 546 55.98 -34.52 0.56
CA ARG A 546 57.05 -35.52 0.40
C ARG A 546 57.79 -35.38 -0.94
N ALA A 547 57.12 -34.97 -2.00
CA ALA A 547 57.76 -34.69 -3.29
C ALA A 547 58.68 -33.45 -3.24
N THR A 548 58.25 -32.38 -2.57
CA THR A 548 59.06 -31.16 -2.38
C THR A 548 60.31 -31.42 -1.52
N GLU A 549 60.18 -32.23 -0.47
CA GLU A 549 61.29 -32.63 0.41
C GLU A 549 62.39 -33.37 -0.38
N ILE A 550 62.02 -34.32 -1.25
CA ILE A 550 62.95 -35.06 -2.11
C ILE A 550 63.63 -34.13 -3.14
N LEU A 551 62.89 -33.18 -3.72
CA LEU A 551 63.45 -32.22 -4.68
C LEU A 551 64.53 -31.34 -4.02
N ASN A 552 64.28 -30.85 -2.81
CA ASN A 552 65.22 -30.01 -2.07
C ASN A 552 66.52 -30.75 -1.68
N LEU A 553 66.44 -32.05 -1.38
CA LEU A 553 67.63 -32.88 -1.14
C LEU A 553 68.48 -33.02 -2.42
N LEU A 554 67.87 -33.35 -3.55
CA LEU A 554 68.58 -33.49 -4.83
C LEU A 554 69.26 -32.18 -5.27
N LEU A 555 68.63 -31.03 -5.01
CA LEU A 555 69.23 -29.71 -5.29
C LEU A 555 70.43 -29.40 -4.40
N LYS A 556 70.44 -29.87 -3.14
CA LYS A 556 71.59 -29.75 -2.24
C LYS A 556 72.76 -30.63 -2.70
N ASP A 557 72.49 -31.89 -3.04
CA ASP A 557 73.52 -32.84 -3.52
C ASP A 557 74.21 -32.34 -4.80
N LEU A 558 73.45 -31.71 -5.71
CA LEU A 558 74.00 -31.06 -6.92
C LEU A 558 74.91 -29.86 -6.58
N GLY A 559 74.60 -29.10 -5.53
CA GLY A 559 75.45 -28.01 -5.04
C GLY A 559 76.79 -28.50 -4.48
N GLU A 560 76.78 -29.62 -3.76
CA GLU A 560 78.00 -30.24 -3.22
C GLU A 560 78.91 -30.78 -4.32
N ILE A 561 78.34 -31.39 -5.37
CA ILE A 561 79.08 -31.81 -6.59
C ILE A 561 79.75 -30.59 -7.26
N GLY A 562 79.03 -29.46 -7.37
CA GLY A 562 79.58 -28.22 -7.94
C GLY A 562 80.78 -27.67 -7.16
N GLY A 563 80.81 -27.86 -5.84
CA GLY A 563 81.95 -27.46 -5.00
C GLY A 563 83.22 -28.29 -5.27
N ILE A 564 83.08 -29.61 -5.44
CA ILE A 564 84.21 -30.54 -5.67
C ILE A 564 84.89 -30.27 -7.02
N ILE A 565 84.14 -29.85 -8.03
CA ILE A 565 84.66 -29.55 -9.39
C ILE A 565 85.41 -28.19 -9.43
N GLY A 566 85.21 -27.32 -8.44
CA GLY A 566 85.68 -25.93 -8.49
C GLY A 566 87.15 -25.66 -8.14
N THR A 567 87.87 -26.61 -7.53
CA THR A 567 89.23 -26.38 -6.99
C THR A 567 90.35 -26.56 -8.03
N ASN A 568 90.62 -25.49 -8.79
CA ASN A 568 91.71 -25.42 -9.76
C ASN A 568 93.10 -25.28 -9.09
N ASP A 569 93.78 -26.39 -8.81
CA ASP A 569 95.23 -26.39 -8.45
C ASP A 569 96.01 -27.54 -9.12
N VAL A 570 95.87 -27.65 -10.44
CA VAL A 570 96.56 -28.67 -11.26
C VAL A 570 98.04 -28.31 -11.46
N LYS A 571 98.89 -28.65 -10.48
CA LYS A 571 100.35 -28.47 -10.57
C LYS A 571 101.18 -29.61 -9.93
N THR A 572 101.26 -30.75 -10.61
CA THR A 572 102.55 -31.45 -10.88
C THR A 572 102.37 -32.53 -11.93
N LEU A 573 103.25 -32.55 -12.95
CA LEU A 573 103.38 -33.68 -13.88
C LEU A 573 104.50 -34.60 -13.39
N ALA A 574 104.21 -35.91 -13.23
CA ALA A 574 105.20 -36.99 -13.37
C ALA A 574 104.50 -38.37 -13.49
N ASP A 575 103.81 -38.81 -12.44
CA ASP A 575 103.26 -40.18 -12.32
C ASP A 575 101.86 -40.35 -12.92
N VAL A 576 101.76 -40.06 -14.23
CA VAL A 576 100.48 -39.85 -14.94
C VAL A 576 99.68 -41.15 -15.19
N ASN A 577 100.33 -42.33 -15.23
CA ASN A 577 99.66 -43.57 -15.67
C ASN A 577 98.62 -44.13 -14.69
N GLY A 578 98.76 -43.90 -13.38
CA GLY A 578 97.79 -44.38 -12.39
C GLY A 578 96.51 -43.53 -12.34
N VAL A 579 96.68 -42.21 -12.28
CA VAL A 579 95.58 -41.25 -12.11
C VAL A 579 94.55 -41.33 -13.25
N ILE A 580 95.02 -41.53 -14.49
CA ILE A 580 94.13 -41.70 -15.65
C ILE A 580 93.22 -42.93 -15.50
N GLU A 581 93.71 -44.04 -14.94
CA GLU A 581 92.90 -45.25 -14.78
C GLU A 581 91.88 -45.12 -13.64
N GLU A 582 92.20 -44.33 -12.60
CA GLU A 582 91.23 -43.92 -11.56
C GLU A 582 90.16 -42.98 -12.13
N GLU A 583 90.53 -41.96 -12.92
CA GLU A 583 89.57 -41.06 -13.58
C GLU A 583 88.63 -41.81 -14.53
N PHE A 584 89.15 -42.72 -15.36
CA PHE A 584 88.30 -43.59 -16.21
C PHE A 584 87.40 -44.52 -15.38
N THR A 585 87.79 -44.89 -14.16
CA THR A 585 86.96 -45.71 -13.26
C THR A 585 85.87 -44.86 -12.59
N MET A 586 86.20 -43.65 -12.16
CA MET A 586 85.25 -42.67 -11.65
C MET A 586 84.22 -42.25 -12.72
N ALA A 587 84.65 -42.00 -13.96
CA ALA A 587 83.76 -41.71 -15.08
C ALA A 587 82.80 -42.88 -15.38
N ARG A 588 83.28 -44.12 -15.34
CA ARG A 588 82.43 -45.33 -15.46
C ARG A 588 81.40 -45.43 -14.34
N LEU A 589 81.75 -45.09 -13.11
CA LEU A 589 80.82 -45.04 -11.97
C LEU A 589 79.75 -43.95 -12.16
N TYR A 590 80.12 -42.74 -12.58
CA TYR A 590 79.15 -41.66 -12.87
C TYR A 590 78.20 -42.02 -14.02
N ILE A 591 78.69 -42.63 -15.10
CA ILE A 591 77.82 -43.12 -16.20
C ILE A 591 76.85 -44.20 -15.69
N SER A 592 77.29 -45.06 -14.77
CA SER A 592 76.43 -46.08 -14.14
C SER A 592 75.35 -45.45 -13.24
N LYS A 593 75.69 -44.39 -12.48
CA LYS A 593 74.74 -43.60 -11.67
C LYS A 593 73.70 -42.88 -12.54
N MET A 594 74.12 -42.15 -13.57
CA MET A 594 73.19 -41.50 -14.51
C MET A 594 72.25 -42.51 -15.17
N LYS A 595 72.75 -43.69 -15.53
CA LYS A 595 71.95 -44.79 -16.11
C LYS A 595 70.91 -45.36 -15.13
N SER A 596 71.16 -45.37 -13.82
CA SER A 596 70.16 -45.80 -12.83
C SER A 596 69.12 -44.71 -12.56
N GLU A 597 69.52 -43.45 -12.50
CA GLU A 597 68.63 -42.29 -12.33
C GLU A 597 67.67 -42.13 -13.51
N VAL A 598 68.15 -42.18 -14.75
CA VAL A 598 67.31 -42.15 -15.95
C VAL A 598 66.30 -43.32 -15.96
N LYS A 599 66.72 -44.51 -15.51
CA LYS A 599 65.83 -45.68 -15.39
C LYS A 599 64.76 -45.49 -14.32
N SER A 600 65.08 -44.80 -13.22
CA SER A 600 64.11 -44.39 -12.19
C SER A 600 63.11 -43.38 -12.74
N LEU A 601 63.58 -42.37 -13.47
CA LEU A 601 62.74 -41.33 -14.09
C LEU A 601 61.73 -41.92 -15.08
N VAL A 602 62.17 -42.85 -15.94
CA VAL A 602 61.30 -43.56 -16.90
C VAL A 602 60.22 -44.39 -16.18
N ASN A 603 60.57 -45.06 -15.07
CA ASN A 603 59.58 -45.79 -14.28
C ASN A 603 58.56 -44.85 -13.61
N ARG A 604 58.99 -43.67 -13.17
CA ARG A 604 58.11 -42.65 -12.56
C ARG A 604 57.18 -42.00 -13.59
N SER A 605 57.62 -41.80 -14.84
CA SER A 605 56.75 -41.35 -15.95
C SER A 605 55.59 -42.32 -16.16
N LYS A 606 55.88 -43.62 -16.29
CA LYS A 606 54.87 -44.68 -16.46
C LYS A 606 53.86 -44.76 -15.31
N GLN A 607 54.28 -44.49 -14.08
CA GLN A 607 53.38 -44.42 -12.93
C GLN A 607 52.45 -43.19 -13.01
N LEU A 608 52.95 -42.03 -13.44
CA LEU A 608 52.14 -40.83 -13.63
C LEU A 608 51.17 -40.98 -14.80
N GLU A 609 51.60 -41.59 -15.91
CA GLU A 609 50.75 -41.94 -17.06
C GLU A 609 49.58 -42.85 -16.64
N SER A 610 49.86 -43.90 -15.86
CA SER A 610 48.82 -44.80 -15.34
C SER A 610 47.85 -44.08 -14.40
N ALA A 611 48.36 -43.24 -13.49
CA ALA A 611 47.51 -42.47 -12.57
C ALA A 611 46.62 -41.45 -13.31
N GLN A 612 47.14 -40.83 -14.37
CA GLN A 612 46.37 -39.91 -15.22
C GLN A 612 45.25 -40.64 -15.98
N MET A 613 45.51 -41.85 -16.49
CA MET A 613 44.47 -42.67 -17.12
C MET A 613 43.34 -43.04 -16.16
N ASP A 614 43.65 -43.41 -14.92
CA ASP A 614 42.63 -43.75 -13.92
C ASP A 614 41.89 -42.51 -13.38
N SER A 615 42.54 -41.35 -13.34
CA SER A 615 41.89 -40.06 -13.06
C SER A 615 40.84 -39.72 -14.13
N ASN A 616 41.22 -39.77 -15.42
CA ASN A 616 40.29 -39.54 -16.53
C ASN A 616 39.14 -40.56 -16.56
N ARG A 617 39.38 -41.82 -16.21
CA ARG A 617 38.32 -42.84 -16.09
C ARG A 617 37.26 -42.47 -15.04
N LYS A 618 37.68 -41.94 -13.88
CA LYS A 618 36.76 -41.47 -12.83
C LYS A 618 35.99 -40.23 -13.26
N MET A 619 36.67 -39.25 -13.86
CA MET A 619 36.04 -38.03 -14.39
C MET A 619 34.93 -38.36 -15.39
N ASN A 620 35.22 -39.22 -16.38
CA ASN A 620 34.27 -39.67 -17.40
C ASN A 620 33.11 -40.50 -16.84
N ALA A 621 33.23 -41.06 -15.62
CA ALA A 621 32.12 -41.72 -14.93
C ALA A 621 31.21 -40.69 -14.24
N SER A 622 31.80 -39.75 -13.50
CA SER A 622 31.06 -38.66 -12.84
C SER A 622 30.30 -37.77 -13.82
N GLU A 623 30.84 -37.51 -15.02
CA GLU A 623 30.13 -36.78 -16.08
C GLU A 623 28.86 -37.51 -16.56
N ARG A 624 28.88 -38.85 -16.63
CA ARG A 624 27.72 -39.67 -17.03
C ARG A 624 26.66 -39.70 -15.95
N GLU A 625 27.06 -39.79 -14.68
CA GLU A 625 26.16 -39.71 -13.53
C GLU A 625 25.50 -38.32 -13.46
N LEU A 626 26.26 -37.24 -13.69
CA LEU A 626 25.74 -35.88 -13.75
C LEU A 626 24.71 -35.71 -14.89
N ALA A 627 25.00 -36.25 -16.08
CA ALA A 627 24.08 -36.21 -17.22
C ALA A 627 22.79 -37.02 -16.96
N ALA A 628 22.88 -38.17 -16.28
CA ALA A 628 21.71 -38.95 -15.87
C ALA A 628 20.83 -38.20 -14.86
N CYS A 629 21.43 -37.53 -13.87
CA CYS A 629 20.72 -36.68 -12.92
C CYS A 629 20.03 -35.49 -13.61
N GLN A 630 20.69 -34.84 -14.58
CA GLN A 630 20.10 -33.74 -15.36
C GLN A 630 18.87 -34.20 -16.18
N LEU A 631 18.95 -35.38 -16.82
CA LEU A 631 17.82 -35.96 -17.54
C LEU A 631 16.63 -36.27 -16.61
N LEU A 632 16.91 -36.82 -15.42
CA LEU A 632 15.89 -37.13 -14.43
C LEU A 632 15.19 -35.86 -13.91
N ILE A 633 15.95 -34.80 -13.60
CA ILE A 633 15.40 -33.49 -13.20
C ILE A 633 14.45 -32.96 -14.28
N SER A 634 14.85 -32.98 -15.56
CA SER A 634 14.02 -32.49 -16.66
C SER A 634 12.72 -33.31 -16.84
N GLN A 635 12.74 -34.61 -16.55
CA GLN A 635 11.52 -35.44 -16.52
C GLN A 635 10.59 -35.07 -15.35
N HIS A 636 11.13 -34.76 -14.17
CA HIS A 636 10.33 -34.26 -13.05
C HIS A 636 9.74 -32.88 -13.33
N GLU A 637 10.50 -31.94 -13.89
CA GLU A 637 10.03 -30.61 -14.30
C GLU A 637 8.84 -30.71 -15.28
N ALA A 638 8.96 -31.56 -16.31
CA ALA A 638 7.87 -31.80 -17.27
C ALA A 638 6.62 -32.41 -16.60
N LYS A 639 6.81 -33.35 -15.65
CA LYS A 639 5.70 -33.97 -14.91
C LYS A 639 5.02 -33.00 -13.95
N ILE A 640 5.78 -32.18 -13.24
CA ILE A 640 5.26 -31.11 -12.37
C ILE A 640 4.39 -30.16 -13.20
N LYS A 641 4.89 -29.69 -14.35
CA LYS A 641 4.12 -28.82 -15.24
C LYS A 641 2.78 -29.44 -15.67
N SER A 642 2.79 -30.71 -16.12
CA SER A 642 1.55 -31.39 -16.53
C SER A 642 0.52 -31.55 -15.39
N LEU A 643 1.00 -31.73 -14.15
CA LEU A 643 0.16 -31.78 -12.96
C LEU A 643 -0.36 -30.40 -12.56
N THR A 644 0.43 -29.34 -12.72
CA THR A 644 0.00 -27.95 -12.52
C THR A 644 -1.06 -27.54 -13.53
N ASP A 645 -0.87 -27.85 -14.82
CA ASP A 645 -1.85 -27.59 -15.87
C ASP A 645 -3.17 -28.36 -15.59
N TYR A 646 -3.10 -29.62 -15.16
CA TYR A 646 -4.27 -30.40 -14.73
C TYR A 646 -4.96 -29.80 -13.49
N MET A 647 -4.19 -29.37 -12.49
CA MET A 647 -4.71 -28.74 -11.28
C MET A 647 -5.45 -27.44 -11.59
N GLN A 648 -4.91 -26.59 -12.48
CA GLN A 648 -5.60 -25.36 -12.89
C GLN A 648 -6.92 -25.63 -13.62
N ASN A 649 -7.00 -26.68 -14.45
CA ASN A 649 -8.25 -27.10 -15.08
C ASN A 649 -9.26 -27.63 -14.06
N MET A 650 -8.81 -28.37 -13.04
CA MET A 650 -9.65 -28.82 -11.94
C MET A 650 -10.15 -27.64 -11.08
N GLU A 651 -9.30 -26.65 -10.82
CA GLU A 651 -9.63 -25.45 -10.04
C GLU A 651 -10.70 -24.59 -10.75
N GLN A 652 -10.55 -24.38 -12.07
CA GLN A 652 -11.56 -23.72 -12.89
C GLN A 652 -12.89 -24.48 -12.89
N LYS A 653 -12.85 -25.82 -12.92
CA LYS A 653 -14.07 -26.64 -12.88
C LYS A 653 -14.72 -26.66 -11.49
N ARG A 654 -13.94 -26.62 -10.40
CA ARG A 654 -14.46 -26.44 -9.03
C ARG A 654 -15.17 -25.09 -8.92
N ARG A 655 -14.54 -24.02 -9.39
CA ARG A 655 -15.13 -22.67 -9.42
C ARG A 655 -16.44 -22.60 -10.20
N GLN A 656 -16.56 -23.27 -11.34
CA GLN A 656 -17.81 -23.34 -12.10
C GLN A 656 -18.92 -24.07 -11.33
N LEU A 657 -18.56 -25.10 -10.54
CA LEU A 657 -19.51 -25.79 -9.68
C LEU A 657 -19.89 -24.94 -8.45
N GLU A 658 -18.94 -24.24 -7.83
CA GLU A 658 -19.16 -23.27 -6.74
C GLU A 658 -20.12 -22.15 -7.20
N GLU A 659 -19.85 -21.50 -8.34
CA GLU A 659 -20.71 -20.47 -8.94
C GLU A 659 -22.13 -21.00 -9.28
N SER A 660 -22.28 -22.30 -9.56
CA SER A 660 -23.60 -22.94 -9.74
C SER A 660 -24.30 -23.29 -8.42
N GLN A 661 -23.53 -23.73 -7.42
CA GLN A 661 -24.03 -24.06 -6.08
C GLN A 661 -24.52 -22.80 -5.35
N ASP A 662 -23.82 -21.67 -5.49
CA ASP A 662 -24.26 -20.39 -4.95
C ASP A 662 -25.59 -19.94 -5.59
N SER A 663 -25.75 -20.12 -6.92
CA SER A 663 -27.01 -19.84 -7.62
C SER A 663 -28.17 -20.66 -7.05
N LEU A 664 -28.01 -21.99 -6.97
CA LEU A 664 -29.01 -22.91 -6.40
C LEU A 664 -29.27 -22.64 -4.91
N SER A 665 -28.26 -22.17 -4.16
CA SER A 665 -28.40 -21.80 -2.75
C SER A 665 -29.16 -20.48 -2.57
N GLU A 666 -28.97 -19.49 -3.45
CA GLU A 666 -29.76 -18.26 -3.47
C GLU A 666 -31.22 -18.55 -3.89
N GLU A 667 -31.47 -19.57 -4.71
CA GLU A 667 -32.80 -20.05 -5.11
C GLU A 667 -33.52 -20.72 -3.93
N LEU A 668 -32.91 -21.75 -3.32
CA LEU A 668 -33.41 -22.45 -2.13
C LEU A 668 -33.64 -21.51 -0.93
N ALA A 669 -32.83 -20.47 -0.78
CA ALA A 669 -33.02 -19.46 0.26
C ALA A 669 -34.30 -18.62 0.05
N LYS A 670 -34.70 -18.35 -1.20
CA LYS A 670 -35.96 -17.65 -1.52
C LYS A 670 -37.16 -18.56 -1.25
N LEU A 671 -37.12 -19.81 -1.72
CA LEU A 671 -38.18 -20.79 -1.46
C LEU A 671 -38.44 -20.97 0.04
N ARG A 672 -37.39 -21.16 0.85
CA ARG A 672 -37.52 -21.29 2.32
C ARG A 672 -38.04 -20.03 3.00
N ALA A 673 -37.78 -18.85 2.45
CA ALA A 673 -38.32 -17.59 2.97
C ALA A 673 -39.83 -17.46 2.67
N GLN A 674 -40.28 -17.91 1.49
CA GLN A 674 -41.71 -18.03 1.16
C GLN A 674 -42.40 -19.08 2.04
N GLU A 675 -41.84 -20.29 2.14
CA GLU A 675 -42.38 -21.39 2.96
C GLU A 675 -42.63 -20.96 4.41
N LYS A 676 -41.65 -20.31 5.05
CA LYS A 676 -41.82 -19.80 6.43
C LYS A 676 -42.84 -18.67 6.57
N MET A 677 -43.02 -17.83 5.55
CA MET A 677 -44.15 -16.87 5.55
C MET A 677 -45.51 -17.58 5.50
N HIS A 678 -45.61 -18.69 4.78
CA HIS A 678 -46.85 -19.46 4.69
C HIS A 678 -47.13 -20.32 5.92
N GLU A 679 -46.11 -20.90 6.56
CA GLU A 679 -46.28 -21.64 7.82
C GLU A 679 -46.76 -20.72 8.95
N VAL A 680 -46.15 -19.54 9.10
CA VAL A 680 -46.60 -18.51 10.07
C VAL A 680 -48.03 -18.06 9.77
N SER A 681 -48.42 -17.95 8.49
CA SER A 681 -49.80 -17.65 8.08
C SER A 681 -50.82 -18.77 8.38
N PHE A 682 -50.38 -20.00 8.69
CA PHE A 682 -51.26 -21.14 8.96
C PHE A 682 -51.42 -21.43 10.47
N GLN A 683 -50.36 -21.26 11.27
CA GLN A 683 -50.35 -21.58 12.71
C GLN A 683 -51.18 -20.62 13.59
N ASP A 684 -51.74 -19.56 13.02
CA ASP A 684 -52.65 -18.60 13.69
C ASP A 684 -54.14 -19.02 13.68
N LYS A 685 -54.50 -20.17 13.09
CA LYS A 685 -55.91 -20.61 12.94
C LYS A 685 -56.35 -21.86 13.69
N GLU A 686 -55.48 -22.51 14.47
CA GLU A 686 -55.80 -23.80 15.12
C GLU A 686 -55.41 -23.86 16.61
N LYS A 687 -55.89 -22.91 17.42
CA LYS A 687 -55.59 -22.79 18.86
C LYS A 687 -56.82 -22.59 19.76
N GLU A 688 -57.86 -23.40 19.58
CA GLU A 688 -59.10 -23.31 20.41
C GLU A 688 -59.61 -24.65 21.00
N HIS A 689 -58.75 -25.67 21.15
CA HIS A 689 -59.10 -26.87 21.93
C HIS A 689 -58.41 -26.91 23.31
N LEU A 690 -59.17 -26.45 24.30
CA LEU A 690 -58.74 -26.13 25.66
C LEU A 690 -58.87 -27.31 26.66
N THR A 691 -57.85 -27.45 27.53
CA THR A 691 -57.85 -28.22 28.81
C THR A 691 -58.36 -29.67 28.84
N ARG A 692 -57.43 -30.65 28.92
CA ARG A 692 -57.56 -31.84 29.81
C ARG A 692 -56.31 -32.72 30.04
N LEU A 693 -55.10 -32.24 29.74
CA LEU A 693 -53.84 -33.03 29.81
C LEU A 693 -52.77 -32.45 30.78
N GLN A 694 -53.15 -31.61 31.74
CA GLN A 694 -52.18 -30.83 32.54
C GLN A 694 -51.18 -31.69 33.33
N ASP A 695 -51.60 -32.84 33.86
CA ASP A 695 -50.73 -33.72 34.68
C ASP A 695 -49.68 -34.48 33.85
N ALA A 696 -49.85 -34.56 32.52
CA ALA A 696 -48.85 -35.12 31.60
C ALA A 696 -47.89 -34.06 31.06
N GLU A 697 -48.36 -32.81 30.93
CA GLU A 697 -47.61 -31.72 30.31
C GLU A 697 -46.40 -31.27 31.17
N GLU A 698 -46.46 -31.39 32.49
CA GLU A 698 -45.31 -31.05 33.37
C GLU A 698 -44.13 -32.03 33.19
N MET A 699 -44.41 -33.34 33.14
CA MET A 699 -43.36 -34.36 32.97
C MET A 699 -42.75 -34.28 31.56
N LYS A 700 -43.57 -33.97 30.56
CA LYS A 700 -43.13 -33.68 29.19
C LYS A 700 -42.23 -32.44 29.15
N LYS A 701 -42.65 -31.31 29.74
CA LYS A 701 -41.86 -30.06 29.81
C LYS A 701 -40.50 -30.25 30.46
N ALA A 702 -40.41 -31.04 31.53
CA ALA A 702 -39.14 -31.31 32.20
C ALA A 702 -38.15 -32.06 31.26
N LEU A 703 -38.65 -33.04 30.50
CA LEU A 703 -37.84 -33.76 29.51
C LEU A 703 -37.47 -32.88 28.31
N GLU A 704 -38.41 -32.07 27.80
CA GLU A 704 -38.17 -31.12 26.71
C GLU A 704 -37.11 -30.08 27.09
N GLN A 705 -37.17 -29.51 28.30
CA GLN A 705 -36.13 -28.60 28.80
C GLN A 705 -34.74 -29.26 28.87
N GLN A 706 -34.65 -30.52 29.30
CA GLN A 706 -33.36 -31.21 29.36
C GLN A 706 -32.83 -31.56 27.96
N MET A 707 -33.70 -31.95 27.03
CA MET A 707 -33.34 -32.18 25.63
C MET A 707 -32.91 -30.88 24.93
N GLU A 708 -33.58 -29.76 25.19
CA GLU A 708 -33.24 -28.47 24.58
C GLU A 708 -31.93 -27.91 25.15
N SER A 709 -31.68 -28.06 26.46
CA SER A 709 -30.38 -27.74 27.06
C SER A 709 -29.23 -28.55 26.44
N HIS A 710 -29.45 -29.85 26.16
CA HIS A 710 -28.48 -30.67 25.43
C HIS A 710 -28.30 -30.23 23.97
N ARG A 711 -29.38 -29.86 23.26
CA ARG A 711 -29.32 -29.33 21.89
C ARG A 711 -28.53 -28.03 21.85
N GLU A 712 -28.82 -27.07 22.74
CA GLU A 712 -28.06 -25.83 22.86
C GLU A 712 -26.57 -26.10 23.12
N ALA A 713 -26.24 -27.01 24.03
CA ALA A 713 -24.86 -27.35 24.34
C ALA A 713 -24.11 -27.94 23.13
N HIS A 714 -24.73 -28.91 22.45
CA HIS A 714 -24.16 -29.50 21.24
C HIS A 714 -24.09 -28.49 20.08
N GLN A 715 -25.07 -27.61 19.92
CA GLN A 715 -25.06 -26.60 18.86
C GLN A 715 -24.03 -25.50 19.11
N LYS A 716 -23.80 -25.11 20.38
CA LYS A 716 -22.69 -24.22 20.78
C LYS A 716 -21.32 -24.89 20.55
N GLN A 717 -21.19 -26.19 20.80
CA GLN A 717 -19.96 -26.94 20.51
C GLN A 717 -19.73 -27.09 18.99
N LEU A 718 -20.78 -27.37 18.21
CA LEU A 718 -20.72 -27.46 16.75
C LEU A 718 -20.47 -26.10 16.08
N SER A 719 -20.92 -24.99 16.68
CA SER A 719 -20.50 -23.64 16.25
C SER A 719 -18.99 -23.51 16.41
N ARG A 720 -18.46 -23.64 17.63
CA ARG A 720 -17.02 -23.49 17.90
C ARG A 720 -16.14 -24.35 16.99
N LEU A 721 -16.55 -25.60 16.73
CA LEU A 721 -15.81 -26.49 15.82
C LEU A 721 -15.90 -26.04 14.35
N ARG A 722 -16.99 -25.42 13.90
CA ARG A 722 -17.07 -24.78 12.58
C ARG A 722 -16.20 -23.52 12.53
N ASP A 723 -16.27 -22.70 13.57
CA ASP A 723 -15.51 -21.45 13.70
C ASP A 723 -13.99 -21.76 13.64
N GLU A 724 -13.52 -22.76 14.40
CA GLU A 724 -12.14 -23.28 14.36
C GLU A 724 -11.74 -23.89 13.01
N ILE A 725 -12.67 -24.54 12.30
CA ILE A 725 -12.41 -25.11 10.96
C ILE A 725 -12.30 -23.99 9.92
N GLU A 726 -13.14 -22.97 9.99
CA GLU A 726 -13.10 -21.81 9.09
C GLU A 726 -11.81 -20.98 9.31
N GLU A 727 -11.41 -20.77 10.57
CA GLU A 727 -10.13 -20.13 10.92
C GLU A 727 -8.94 -20.92 10.33
N LYS A 728 -8.89 -22.24 10.56
CA LYS A 728 -7.81 -23.10 10.02
C LYS A 728 -7.83 -23.17 8.50
N GLN A 729 -9.01 -23.12 7.86
CA GLN A 729 -9.11 -23.08 6.39
C GLN A 729 -8.55 -21.77 5.82
N LYS A 730 -8.86 -20.62 6.44
CA LYS A 730 -8.25 -19.32 6.07
C LYS A 730 -6.72 -19.36 6.17
N ILE A 731 -6.19 -19.88 7.28
CA ILE A 731 -4.74 -20.03 7.48
C ILE A 731 -4.12 -20.96 6.41
N ILE A 732 -4.78 -22.06 6.05
CA ILE A 732 -4.33 -22.96 4.97
C ILE A 732 -4.29 -22.23 3.62
N ASP A 733 -5.29 -21.43 3.30
CA ASP A 733 -5.36 -20.70 2.03
C ASP A 733 -4.37 -19.53 1.98
N GLU A 734 -4.15 -18.80 3.07
CA GLU A 734 -3.06 -17.82 3.17
C GLU A 734 -1.68 -18.45 2.94
N ILE A 735 -1.44 -19.63 3.52
CA ILE A 735 -0.19 -20.39 3.35
C ILE A 735 -0.04 -20.88 1.89
N ARG A 736 -1.13 -21.30 1.22
CA ARG A 736 -1.12 -21.64 -0.21
C ARG A 736 -0.76 -20.43 -1.07
N ASP A 737 -1.39 -19.29 -0.80
CA ASP A 737 -1.21 -18.03 -1.53
C ASP A 737 0.22 -17.49 -1.35
N LEU A 738 0.81 -17.65 -0.16
CA LEU A 738 2.21 -17.30 0.14
C LEU A 738 3.20 -18.22 -0.59
N ASN A 739 2.96 -19.55 -0.58
CA ASN A 739 3.79 -20.51 -1.30
C ASN A 739 3.76 -20.27 -2.82
N GLN A 740 2.60 -19.96 -3.40
CA GLN A 740 2.51 -19.68 -4.83
C GLN A 740 3.30 -18.42 -5.23
N LYS A 741 3.30 -17.37 -4.39
CA LYS A 741 4.12 -16.16 -4.58
C LYS A 741 5.62 -16.47 -4.50
N LEU A 742 6.04 -17.26 -3.51
CA LEU A 742 7.42 -17.75 -3.37
C LEU A 742 7.88 -18.58 -4.57
N GLN A 743 7.03 -19.47 -5.07
CA GLN A 743 7.34 -20.32 -6.22
C GLN A 743 7.54 -19.50 -7.51
N LEU A 744 6.69 -18.50 -7.76
CA LEU A 744 6.85 -17.56 -8.88
C LEU A 744 8.13 -16.70 -8.76
N GLU A 745 8.52 -16.30 -7.55
CA GLU A 745 9.78 -15.59 -7.31
C GLU A 745 11.00 -16.50 -7.53
N GLN A 746 10.92 -17.77 -7.13
CA GLN A 746 11.94 -18.79 -7.38
C GLN A 746 12.10 -19.12 -8.88
N GLU A 747 11.01 -19.27 -9.63
CA GLU A 747 11.05 -19.45 -11.09
C GLU A 747 11.73 -18.26 -11.80
N LYS A 748 11.39 -17.04 -11.39
CA LYS A 748 12.00 -15.81 -11.91
C LYS A 748 13.50 -15.76 -11.59
N LEU A 749 13.89 -16.05 -10.34
CA LEU A 749 15.29 -16.07 -9.93
C LEU A 749 16.09 -17.16 -10.67
N SER A 750 15.49 -18.32 -10.94
CA SER A 750 16.07 -19.36 -11.79
C SER A 750 16.24 -18.90 -13.24
N SER A 751 15.25 -18.19 -13.80
CA SER A 751 15.34 -17.59 -15.14
C SER A 751 16.49 -16.58 -15.24
N ASP A 752 16.65 -15.72 -14.23
CA ASP A 752 17.70 -14.69 -14.21
C ASP A 752 19.09 -15.28 -13.91
N TYR A 753 19.19 -16.32 -13.07
CA TYR A 753 20.42 -17.11 -12.89
C TYR A 753 20.88 -17.77 -14.20
N ASN A 754 19.95 -18.39 -14.95
CA ASN A 754 20.28 -19.02 -16.23
C ASN A 754 20.73 -18.00 -17.29
N LYS A 755 20.14 -16.80 -17.34
CA LYS A 755 20.63 -15.69 -18.19
C LYS A 755 22.05 -15.29 -17.80
N LEU A 756 22.30 -15.06 -16.50
CA LEU A 756 23.61 -14.65 -16.01
C LEU A 756 24.69 -15.70 -16.31
N LYS A 757 24.37 -16.99 -16.16
CA LYS A 757 25.25 -18.11 -16.52
C LYS A 757 25.59 -18.14 -18.02
N ILE A 758 24.63 -17.87 -18.89
CA ILE A 758 24.88 -17.76 -20.35
C ILE A 758 25.79 -16.56 -20.64
N GLU A 759 25.54 -15.39 -20.03
CA GLU A 759 26.43 -14.24 -20.21
C GLU A 759 27.85 -14.48 -19.69
N ASP A 760 28.01 -15.26 -18.62
CA ASP A 760 29.30 -15.60 -18.01
C ASP A 760 30.10 -16.54 -18.92
N GLN A 761 29.48 -17.61 -19.44
CA GLN A 761 30.07 -18.46 -20.48
C GLN A 761 30.42 -17.65 -21.75
N GLU A 762 29.60 -16.65 -22.10
CA GLU A 762 29.90 -15.71 -23.17
C GLU A 762 31.08 -14.77 -22.85
N ARG A 763 31.39 -14.50 -21.58
CA ARG A 763 32.57 -13.74 -21.15
C ARG A 763 33.82 -14.62 -21.11
N GLU A 764 33.69 -15.85 -20.62
CA GLU A 764 34.74 -16.89 -20.61
C GLU A 764 35.24 -17.18 -22.03
N MET A 765 34.33 -17.48 -22.97
CA MET A 765 34.68 -17.68 -24.40
C MET A 765 35.30 -16.44 -25.08
N LYS A 766 35.12 -15.23 -24.53
CA LYS A 766 35.79 -14.02 -25.02
C LYS A 766 37.16 -13.85 -24.36
N LEU A 767 37.29 -14.20 -23.08
CA LEU A 767 38.55 -14.19 -22.34
C LEU A 767 39.53 -15.22 -22.92
N GLU A 768 39.10 -16.45 -23.18
CA GLU A 768 39.92 -17.50 -23.81
C GLU A 768 40.49 -17.03 -25.17
N LYS A 769 39.64 -16.40 -26.01
CA LYS A 769 40.06 -15.82 -27.31
C LYS A 769 41.04 -14.66 -27.15
N LEU A 770 40.94 -13.88 -26.08
CA LEU A 770 41.87 -12.80 -25.76
C LEU A 770 43.20 -13.33 -25.20
N LEU A 771 43.18 -14.41 -24.41
CA LEU A 771 44.39 -15.12 -23.95
C LEU A 771 45.14 -15.70 -25.15
N LEU A 772 44.47 -16.46 -26.03
CA LEU A 772 45.08 -16.99 -27.26
C LEU A 772 45.65 -15.89 -28.18
N LEU A 773 45.06 -14.69 -28.19
CA LEU A 773 45.57 -13.52 -28.89
C LEU A 773 46.80 -12.90 -28.19
N ASN A 774 46.81 -12.86 -26.86
CA ASN A 774 47.94 -12.40 -26.08
C ASN A 774 49.13 -13.35 -26.21
N ASP A 775 48.93 -14.66 -26.14
CA ASP A 775 50.00 -15.66 -26.22
C ASP A 775 50.67 -15.63 -27.60
N LYS A 776 49.88 -15.48 -28.68
CA LYS A 776 50.42 -15.23 -30.02
C LYS A 776 51.19 -13.93 -30.13
N ARG A 777 50.80 -12.89 -29.38
CA ARG A 777 51.53 -11.61 -29.33
C ARG A 777 52.82 -11.73 -28.52
N GLU A 778 52.83 -12.53 -27.46
CA GLU A 778 54.02 -12.74 -26.63
C GLU A 778 55.02 -13.66 -27.32
N GLN A 779 54.57 -14.72 -27.99
CA GLN A 779 55.42 -15.52 -28.88
C GLN A 779 56.03 -14.66 -30.00
N ALA A 780 55.24 -13.80 -30.64
CA ALA A 780 55.76 -12.85 -31.63
C ALA A 780 56.75 -11.81 -31.03
N ARG A 781 56.71 -11.54 -29.71
CA ARG A 781 57.73 -10.74 -29.02
C ARG A 781 59.01 -11.55 -28.74
N GLU A 782 58.89 -12.82 -28.37
CA GLU A 782 60.05 -13.71 -28.20
C GLU A 782 60.76 -13.94 -29.53
N ASP A 783 60.03 -14.16 -30.62
CA ASP A 783 60.56 -14.23 -31.99
C ASP A 783 61.29 -12.92 -32.37
N LEU A 784 60.66 -11.77 -32.14
CA LEU A 784 61.27 -10.45 -32.37
C LEU A 784 62.51 -10.21 -31.50
N LYS A 785 62.53 -10.68 -30.25
CA LYS A 785 63.67 -10.57 -29.33
C LYS A 785 64.82 -11.49 -29.76
N GLY A 786 64.53 -12.71 -30.19
CA GLY A 786 65.52 -13.62 -30.79
C GLY A 786 66.12 -13.05 -32.07
N LEU A 787 65.29 -12.36 -32.88
CA LEU A 787 65.75 -11.60 -34.05
C LEU A 787 66.62 -10.41 -33.63
N GLU A 788 66.22 -9.63 -32.62
CA GLU A 788 66.96 -8.47 -32.10
C GLU A 788 68.32 -8.88 -31.51
N GLU A 789 68.39 -9.96 -30.72
CA GLU A 789 69.65 -10.53 -30.21
C GLU A 789 70.55 -11.08 -31.34
N THR A 790 69.97 -11.49 -32.46
CA THR A 790 70.72 -11.93 -33.65
C THR A 790 71.23 -10.74 -34.44
N VAL A 791 70.38 -9.73 -34.71
CA VAL A 791 70.76 -8.46 -35.34
C VAL A 791 71.81 -7.72 -34.50
N SER A 792 71.72 -7.76 -33.18
CA SER A 792 72.70 -7.17 -32.26
C SER A 792 74.05 -7.90 -32.32
N ARG A 793 74.06 -9.24 -32.45
CA ARG A 793 75.29 -10.02 -32.72
C ARG A 793 75.89 -9.71 -34.09
N GLU A 794 75.08 -9.60 -35.14
CA GLU A 794 75.55 -9.20 -36.47
C GLU A 794 76.08 -7.76 -36.48
N LEU A 795 75.41 -6.82 -35.81
CA LEU A 795 75.89 -5.44 -35.63
C LEU A 795 77.19 -5.38 -34.82
N GLN A 796 77.36 -6.20 -33.79
CA GLN A 796 78.61 -6.30 -33.03
C GLN A 796 79.73 -6.93 -33.88
N THR A 797 79.40 -7.88 -34.74
CA THR A 797 80.35 -8.51 -35.68
C THR A 797 80.76 -7.53 -36.77
N LEU A 798 79.82 -6.78 -37.35
CA LEU A 798 80.06 -5.65 -38.25
C LEU A 798 80.85 -4.53 -37.56
N HIS A 799 80.61 -4.26 -36.28
CA HIS A 799 81.41 -3.30 -35.50
C HIS A 799 82.85 -3.79 -35.33
N ASN A 800 83.07 -5.07 -35.03
CA ASN A 800 84.40 -5.66 -34.92
C ASN A 800 85.12 -5.67 -36.27
N LEU A 801 84.44 -6.04 -37.36
CA LEU A 801 84.98 -5.97 -38.72
C LEU A 801 85.31 -4.53 -39.11
N ARG A 802 84.43 -3.55 -38.82
CA ARG A 802 84.69 -2.13 -39.00
C ARG A 802 85.86 -1.66 -38.15
N LYS A 803 86.01 -2.13 -36.91
CA LYS A 803 87.13 -1.77 -36.02
C LYS A 803 88.45 -2.31 -36.57
N LEU A 804 88.49 -3.56 -37.05
CA LEU A 804 89.64 -4.14 -37.73
C LEU A 804 89.96 -3.41 -39.03
N PHE A 805 88.96 -3.11 -39.85
CA PHE A 805 89.12 -2.36 -41.11
C PHE A 805 89.57 -0.92 -40.89
N VAL A 806 89.08 -0.25 -39.83
CA VAL A 806 89.54 1.08 -39.41
C VAL A 806 90.94 1.02 -38.80
N GLN A 807 91.30 -0.04 -38.07
CA GLN A 807 92.68 -0.24 -37.58
C GLN A 807 93.64 -0.52 -38.74
N ASP A 808 93.26 -1.33 -39.72
CA ASP A 808 94.07 -1.59 -40.92
C ASP A 808 94.17 -0.35 -41.82
N LEU A 809 93.07 0.38 -42.05
CA LEU A 809 93.11 1.70 -42.69
C LEU A 809 93.99 2.67 -41.91
N THR A 810 93.87 2.75 -40.58
CA THR A 810 94.74 3.61 -39.76
C THR A 810 96.19 3.15 -39.81
N THR A 811 96.46 1.86 -40.01
CA THR A 811 97.82 1.32 -40.17
C THR A 811 98.38 1.58 -41.56
N ARG A 812 97.56 1.50 -42.62
CA ARG A 812 97.93 1.90 -43.99
C ARG A 812 98.10 3.41 -44.12
N VAL A 813 97.23 4.20 -43.49
CA VAL A 813 97.34 5.66 -43.38
C VAL A 813 98.59 6.02 -42.57
N LYS A 814 98.86 5.41 -41.42
CA LYS A 814 100.15 5.64 -40.71
C LYS A 814 101.37 5.24 -41.55
N LYS A 815 101.29 4.16 -42.33
CA LYS A 815 102.34 3.76 -43.30
C LYS A 815 102.42 4.62 -44.58
N SER A 816 101.55 5.62 -44.75
CA SER A 816 101.58 6.56 -45.89
C SER A 816 101.58 8.04 -45.48
N VAL A 817 101.32 8.33 -44.21
CA VAL A 817 101.32 9.65 -43.55
C VAL A 817 102.37 9.66 -42.42
N GLU A 818 103.47 8.93 -42.65
CA GLU A 818 104.81 9.34 -42.17
C GLU A 818 105.42 10.41 -43.10
N LEU A 819 104.66 10.86 -44.11
CA LEU A 819 104.92 12.05 -44.92
C LEU A 819 103.72 13.01 -44.80
N ASP A 820 104.08 14.28 -44.55
CA ASP A 820 103.26 15.50 -44.48
C ASP A 820 102.14 15.61 -43.43
N ASN A 821 102.19 16.75 -42.72
CA ASN A 821 101.33 17.14 -41.61
C ASN A 821 100.16 18.05 -42.06
N ASP A 822 99.26 18.24 -41.09
CA ASP A 822 98.52 19.48 -40.79
C ASP A 822 97.22 19.87 -41.52
N ASP A 823 96.31 20.31 -40.64
CA ASP A 823 95.11 21.15 -40.78
C ASP A 823 93.87 20.65 -41.55
N GLY A 824 92.72 21.17 -41.11
CA GLY A 824 91.35 20.78 -41.45
C GLY A 824 90.32 21.29 -40.43
N GLY A 825 90.56 22.44 -39.79
CA GLY A 825 89.79 22.95 -38.65
C GLY A 825 88.29 23.26 -38.91
N GLY A 826 87.41 22.30 -38.63
CA GLY A 826 85.96 22.51 -38.62
C GLY A 826 85.46 23.30 -37.39
N SER A 827 85.20 24.60 -37.58
CA SER A 827 84.81 25.55 -36.52
C SER A 827 83.67 25.08 -35.61
N ALA A 828 83.83 25.27 -34.30
CA ALA A 828 82.88 24.83 -33.26
C ALA A 828 81.46 25.35 -33.47
N ALA A 829 81.30 26.58 -33.98
CA ALA A 829 79.99 27.17 -34.28
C ALA A 829 79.19 26.35 -35.31
N GLN A 830 79.86 25.73 -36.29
CA GLN A 830 79.19 24.89 -37.29
C GLN A 830 78.72 23.56 -36.69
N LYS A 831 79.53 22.93 -35.82
CA LYS A 831 79.14 21.73 -35.07
C LYS A 831 77.93 21.99 -34.15
N GLN A 832 77.92 23.13 -33.46
CA GLN A 832 76.82 23.52 -32.58
C GLN A 832 75.52 23.79 -33.36
N LYS A 833 75.63 24.41 -34.54
CA LYS A 833 74.48 24.67 -35.43
C LYS A 833 73.90 23.41 -36.07
N ILE A 834 74.75 22.43 -36.40
CA ILE A 834 74.32 21.08 -36.84
C ILE A 834 73.54 20.39 -35.71
N SER A 835 74.13 20.31 -34.51
CA SER A 835 73.50 19.66 -33.34
C SER A 835 72.14 20.25 -32.97
N PHE A 836 71.96 21.57 -33.09
CA PHE A 836 70.66 22.23 -32.88
C PHE A 836 69.61 21.83 -33.93
N LEU A 837 70.00 21.66 -35.20
CA LEU A 837 69.10 21.23 -36.27
C LEU A 837 68.71 19.75 -36.13
N GLU A 838 69.68 18.88 -35.79
CA GLU A 838 69.44 17.45 -35.52
C GLU A 838 68.40 17.26 -34.40
N ASN A 839 68.56 17.98 -33.29
CA ASN A 839 67.67 17.88 -32.13
C ASN A 839 66.24 18.41 -32.43
N ASN A 840 66.11 19.49 -33.20
CA ASN A 840 64.80 19.96 -33.68
C ASN A 840 64.12 18.94 -34.61
N LEU A 841 64.88 18.33 -35.52
CA LEU A 841 64.36 17.34 -36.47
C LEU A 841 63.93 16.05 -35.76
N GLU A 842 64.62 15.67 -34.68
CA GLU A 842 64.20 14.57 -33.81
C GLU A 842 62.92 14.90 -33.01
N GLN A 843 62.76 16.13 -32.51
CA GLN A 843 61.51 16.58 -31.85
C GLN A 843 60.33 16.59 -32.83
N LEU A 844 60.51 17.13 -34.04
CA LEU A 844 59.47 17.13 -35.08
C LEU A 844 59.05 15.70 -35.44
N THR A 845 60.02 14.77 -35.50
CA THR A 845 59.78 13.34 -35.72
C THR A 845 58.98 12.70 -34.58
N LYS A 846 59.22 13.09 -33.32
CA LYS A 846 58.46 12.61 -32.15
C LYS A 846 57.00 13.09 -32.21
N VAL A 847 56.75 14.36 -32.52
CA VAL A 847 55.39 14.92 -32.68
C VAL A 847 54.63 14.25 -33.82
N HIS A 848 55.28 14.07 -34.98
CA HIS A 848 54.66 13.39 -36.13
C HIS A 848 54.29 11.93 -35.81
N LYS A 849 55.17 11.18 -35.12
CA LYS A 849 54.89 9.82 -34.66
C LYS A 849 53.72 9.74 -33.69
N GLN A 850 53.48 10.76 -32.87
CA GLN A 850 52.32 10.78 -31.97
C GLN A 850 51.01 11.04 -32.73
N LEU A 851 50.97 12.08 -33.58
CA LEU A 851 49.78 12.40 -34.39
C LEU A 851 49.31 11.23 -35.28
N VAL A 852 50.25 10.40 -35.77
CA VAL A 852 49.93 9.19 -36.54
C VAL A 852 49.27 8.09 -35.69
N ARG A 853 49.67 7.95 -34.41
CA ARG A 853 49.00 7.03 -33.46
C ARG A 853 47.59 7.52 -33.13
N ASP A 854 47.47 8.80 -32.76
CA ASP A 854 46.20 9.39 -32.36
C ASP A 854 45.15 9.25 -33.50
N ASN A 855 45.56 9.40 -34.76
CA ASN A 855 44.70 9.17 -35.92
C ASN A 855 44.32 7.68 -36.13
N ALA A 856 45.21 6.75 -35.82
CA ALA A 856 44.93 5.32 -35.89
C ALA A 856 43.94 4.89 -34.80
N ASP A 857 44.11 5.37 -33.58
CA ASP A 857 43.22 5.07 -32.44
C ASP A 857 41.81 5.65 -32.67
N LEU A 858 41.71 6.89 -33.16
CA LEU A 858 40.42 7.48 -33.55
C LEU A 858 39.70 6.70 -34.65
N ARG A 859 40.45 6.14 -35.62
CA ARG A 859 39.89 5.24 -36.66
C ARG A 859 39.46 3.87 -36.12
N CYS A 860 40.04 3.41 -35.02
CA CYS A 860 39.62 2.19 -34.32
C CYS A 860 38.35 2.38 -33.47
N GLU A 861 38.11 3.58 -32.93
CA GLU A 861 36.92 3.88 -32.11
C GLU A 861 35.67 4.23 -32.94
N LEU A 862 35.84 4.93 -34.07
CA LEU A 862 34.69 5.43 -34.87
C LEU A 862 33.69 4.31 -35.28
N PRO A 863 34.11 3.12 -35.76
CA PRO A 863 33.18 2.01 -36.05
C PRO A 863 32.46 1.46 -34.81
N LYS A 864 33.06 1.55 -33.61
CA LYS A 864 32.44 1.11 -32.36
C LYS A 864 31.32 2.06 -31.97
N LEU A 865 31.53 3.37 -32.13
CA LEU A 865 30.53 4.41 -31.89
C LEU A 865 29.35 4.28 -32.87
N GLU A 866 29.61 4.09 -34.16
CA GLU A 866 28.55 3.83 -35.15
C GLU A 866 27.72 2.58 -34.82
N LYS A 867 28.35 1.48 -34.39
CA LYS A 867 27.64 0.25 -34.03
C LYS A 867 26.75 0.46 -32.81
N ARG A 868 27.21 1.22 -31.81
CA ARG A 868 26.39 1.60 -30.64
C ARG A 868 25.20 2.47 -31.05
N LEU A 869 25.41 3.44 -31.96
CA LEU A 869 24.35 4.32 -32.46
C LEU A 869 23.27 3.57 -33.27
N ARG A 870 23.66 2.58 -34.08
CA ARG A 870 22.70 1.71 -34.78
C ARG A 870 21.88 0.86 -33.81
N ALA A 871 22.53 0.23 -32.83
CA ALA A 871 21.84 -0.58 -31.83
C ALA A 871 20.85 0.23 -30.96
N THR A 872 21.15 1.50 -30.66
CA THR A 872 20.19 2.38 -29.96
C THR A 872 19.02 2.77 -30.85
N ALA A 873 19.24 3.06 -32.14
CA ALA A 873 18.15 3.36 -33.08
C ALA A 873 17.20 2.18 -33.30
N GLU A 874 17.74 0.96 -33.43
CA GLU A 874 16.95 -0.28 -33.53
C GLU A 874 16.11 -0.53 -32.26
N ARG A 875 16.71 -0.33 -31.07
CA ARG A 875 16.00 -0.47 -29.79
C ARG A 875 14.87 0.56 -29.63
N VAL A 876 15.06 1.81 -30.06
CA VAL A 876 14.00 2.84 -30.03
C VAL A 876 12.84 2.43 -30.93
N LYS A 877 13.11 2.02 -32.17
CA LYS A 877 12.08 1.58 -33.12
C LYS A 877 11.28 0.38 -32.62
N ALA A 878 11.91 -0.56 -31.92
CA ALA A 878 11.22 -1.69 -31.28
C ALA A 878 10.27 -1.23 -30.16
N LEU A 879 10.70 -0.29 -29.31
CA LEU A 879 9.88 0.28 -28.23
C LEU A 879 8.69 1.09 -28.77
N GLU A 880 8.87 1.84 -29.85
CA GLU A 880 7.79 2.58 -30.53
C GLU A 880 6.71 1.63 -31.07
N SER A 881 7.11 0.48 -31.65
CA SER A 881 6.18 -0.55 -32.12
C SER A 881 5.38 -1.17 -30.97
N ALA A 882 6.04 -1.59 -29.90
CA ALA A 882 5.39 -2.19 -28.74
C ALA A 882 4.43 -1.21 -28.04
N LEU A 883 4.80 0.08 -27.95
CA LEU A 883 3.92 1.13 -27.41
C LEU A 883 2.66 1.32 -28.25
N LYS A 884 2.76 1.20 -29.58
CA LYS A 884 1.61 1.27 -30.50
C LYS A 884 0.66 0.10 -30.29
N GLU A 885 1.18 -1.13 -30.25
CA GLU A 885 0.37 -2.34 -30.03
C GLU A 885 -0.34 -2.33 -28.66
N ALA A 886 0.37 -1.96 -27.59
CA ALA A 886 -0.22 -1.82 -26.26
C ALA A 886 -1.36 -0.78 -26.23
N LYS A 887 -1.19 0.35 -26.93
CA LYS A 887 -2.23 1.38 -27.06
C LYS A 887 -3.45 0.89 -27.87
N GLU A 888 -3.22 0.12 -28.94
CA GLU A 888 -4.33 -0.46 -29.72
C GLU A 888 -5.10 -1.52 -28.92
N ASN A 889 -4.40 -2.41 -28.21
CA ASN A 889 -5.03 -3.42 -27.34
C ASN A 889 -5.91 -2.75 -26.26
N ALA A 890 -5.35 -1.79 -25.52
CA ALA A 890 -6.08 -1.06 -24.48
C ALA A 890 -7.33 -0.31 -25.01
N MET A 891 -7.32 0.14 -26.27
CA MET A 891 -8.51 0.72 -26.90
C MET A 891 -9.57 -0.33 -27.27
N ARG A 892 -9.19 -1.55 -27.65
CA ARG A 892 -10.14 -2.65 -27.89
C ARG A 892 -10.79 -3.12 -26.58
N ASP A 893 -10.01 -3.25 -25.51
CA ASP A 893 -10.52 -3.67 -24.20
C ASP A 893 -11.44 -2.60 -23.60
N ARG A 894 -11.06 -1.32 -23.65
CA ARG A 894 -11.94 -0.21 -23.25
C ARG A 894 -13.26 -0.20 -24.03
N LYS A 895 -13.25 -0.57 -25.33
CA LYS A 895 -14.47 -0.69 -26.12
C LYS A 895 -15.35 -1.85 -25.66
N ARG A 896 -14.77 -3.01 -25.34
CA ARG A 896 -15.50 -4.15 -24.75
C ARG A 896 -16.13 -3.78 -23.41
N TYR A 897 -15.36 -3.20 -22.49
CA TYR A 897 -15.88 -2.76 -21.18
C TYR A 897 -17.00 -1.72 -21.31
N GLN A 898 -16.92 -0.80 -22.26
CA GLN A 898 -18.00 0.17 -22.51
C GLN A 898 -19.29 -0.54 -22.96
N GLN A 899 -19.18 -1.48 -23.91
CA GLN A 899 -20.33 -2.27 -24.37
C GLN A 899 -20.96 -3.08 -23.24
N GLU A 900 -20.16 -3.67 -22.35
CA GLU A 900 -20.66 -4.44 -21.19
C GLU A 900 -21.36 -3.55 -20.16
N VAL A 901 -20.75 -2.41 -19.81
CA VAL A 901 -21.33 -1.43 -18.90
C VAL A 901 -22.66 -0.88 -19.43
N ASP A 902 -22.78 -0.66 -20.74
CA ASP A 902 -24.04 -0.20 -21.33
C ASP A 902 -25.10 -1.32 -21.40
N ARG A 903 -24.70 -2.58 -21.67
CA ARG A 903 -25.57 -3.76 -21.55
C ARG A 903 -26.17 -3.91 -20.14
N ILE A 904 -25.32 -3.76 -19.12
CA ILE A 904 -25.74 -3.82 -17.70
C ILE A 904 -26.66 -2.65 -17.35
N LYS A 905 -26.38 -1.42 -17.81
CA LYS A 905 -27.28 -0.27 -17.61
C LYS A 905 -28.66 -0.51 -18.22
N GLU A 906 -28.73 -1.13 -19.40
CA GLU A 906 -30.01 -1.42 -20.07
C GLU A 906 -30.85 -2.41 -19.24
N ALA A 907 -30.24 -3.51 -18.79
CA ALA A 907 -30.88 -4.51 -17.93
C ALA A 907 -31.33 -3.92 -16.58
N VAL A 908 -30.49 -3.10 -15.94
CA VAL A 908 -30.85 -2.40 -14.69
C VAL A 908 -31.98 -1.38 -14.91
N ARG A 909 -32.01 -0.68 -16.06
CA ARG A 909 -33.08 0.27 -16.39
C ARG A 909 -34.43 -0.43 -16.58
N ALA A 910 -34.43 -1.62 -17.19
CA ALA A 910 -35.62 -2.48 -17.27
C ALA A 910 -36.07 -2.98 -15.88
N LYS A 911 -35.13 -3.53 -15.08
CA LYS A 911 -35.43 -4.09 -13.75
C LYS A 911 -35.98 -3.04 -12.76
N ASN A 912 -35.50 -1.80 -12.84
CA ASN A 912 -35.89 -0.72 -11.93
C ASN A 912 -37.28 -0.09 -12.21
N MET A 913 -37.92 -0.37 -13.36
CA MET A 913 -39.30 0.08 -13.58
C MET A 913 -40.34 -0.83 -12.89
N ALA A 914 -39.96 -2.04 -12.49
CA ALA A 914 -40.93 -3.11 -12.19
C ALA A 914 -41.28 -3.34 -10.71
N ARG A 915 -40.57 -2.75 -9.74
CA ARG A 915 -40.79 -3.05 -8.30
C ARG A 915 -40.71 -1.82 -7.38
N ARG A 916 -41.86 -1.47 -6.78
CA ARG A 916 -42.00 -0.69 -5.54
C ARG A 916 -43.07 -1.36 -4.67
N ALA A 917 -42.67 -1.93 -3.54
CA ALA A 917 -43.55 -2.47 -2.49
C ALA A 917 -42.80 -2.41 -1.14
N HIS A 918 -43.52 -2.54 -0.02
CA HIS A 918 -43.02 -2.20 1.31
C HIS A 918 -43.01 -3.39 2.29
N SER A 919 -41.95 -3.47 3.10
CA SER A 919 -41.92 -4.13 4.41
C SER A 919 -40.81 -3.48 5.26
N ALA A 920 -40.74 -3.76 6.57
CA ALA A 920 -39.95 -2.98 7.53
C ALA A 920 -38.96 -3.82 8.35
N GLN A 921 -37.80 -3.22 8.69
CA GLN A 921 -36.93 -3.66 9.80
C GLN A 921 -35.88 -2.59 10.17
N ILE A 922 -35.08 -2.88 11.19
CA ILE A 922 -34.20 -1.98 11.99
C ILE A 922 -33.32 -1.04 11.14
N ALA A 923 -33.22 0.22 11.56
CA ALA A 923 -32.83 1.33 10.70
C ALA A 923 -31.31 1.49 10.48
N LYS A 924 -30.86 1.24 9.24
CA LYS A 924 -29.66 1.89 8.68
C LYS A 924 -30.07 3.29 8.18
N PRO A 925 -29.37 4.39 8.52
CA PRO A 925 -29.86 5.75 8.28
C PRO A 925 -30.04 6.07 6.79
N ILE A 926 -31.25 6.50 6.44
CA ILE A 926 -31.68 6.84 5.07
C ILE A 926 -31.15 8.24 4.70
N ARG A 927 -30.84 8.46 3.41
CA ARG A 927 -30.38 9.76 2.89
C ARG A 927 -31.39 10.90 3.17
N PRO A 928 -30.98 11.99 3.85
CA PRO A 928 -31.79 13.21 3.91
C PRO A 928 -31.91 13.86 2.53
N GLY A 929 -33.10 14.34 2.15
CA GLY A 929 -33.28 15.13 0.91
C GLY A 929 -34.57 14.94 0.11
N HIS A 930 -35.68 14.50 0.70
CA HIS A 930 -37.01 14.70 0.11
C HIS A 930 -37.86 15.59 1.02
N TYR A 931 -38.24 16.74 0.51
CA TYR A 931 -39.11 17.69 1.20
C TYR A 931 -40.56 17.20 1.14
N PRO A 932 -41.35 17.33 2.22
CA PRO A 932 -42.79 17.20 2.13
C PRO A 932 -43.35 18.36 1.30
N ALA A 933 -44.08 18.05 0.23
CA ALA A 933 -44.83 19.05 -0.51
C ALA A 933 -45.99 19.56 0.37
N SER A 934 -46.18 20.87 0.42
CA SER A 934 -47.15 21.51 1.30
C SER A 934 -48.60 21.18 0.94
N SER A 935 -49.43 20.93 1.96
CA SER A 935 -50.89 21.07 1.86
C SER A 935 -51.25 22.47 1.37
N PRO A 936 -52.30 22.60 0.55
CA PRO A 936 -53.32 23.58 0.92
C PRO A 936 -54.74 22.99 1.01
N THR A 937 -55.46 23.48 2.02
CA THR A 937 -56.91 23.41 2.14
C THR A 937 -57.63 24.10 0.97
N ALA A 938 -58.57 23.42 0.31
CA ALA A 938 -59.77 24.04 -0.28
C ALA A 938 -60.81 23.00 -0.71
N VAL A 939 -62.03 23.12 -0.18
CA VAL A 939 -63.22 22.38 -0.63
C VAL A 939 -63.78 23.05 -1.90
N HIS A 940 -64.11 22.30 -2.96
CA HIS A 940 -65.44 22.31 -3.63
C HIS A 940 -65.50 21.65 -5.05
N ALA A 941 -66.73 21.26 -5.40
CA ALA A 941 -67.33 21.10 -6.75
C ALA A 941 -66.85 19.93 -7.65
N ILE A 942 -67.67 18.89 -7.87
CA ILE A 942 -68.79 18.83 -8.86
C ILE A 942 -68.26 19.08 -10.29
N ARG A 943 -68.30 18.14 -11.26
CA ARG A 943 -69.52 17.50 -11.81
C ARG A 943 -69.24 16.34 -12.79
N GLY A 944 -70.10 15.31 -12.78
CA GLY A 944 -70.44 14.45 -13.93
C GLY A 944 -69.43 13.35 -14.36
N GLY A 945 -69.86 12.26 -15.01
CA GLY A 945 -71.24 11.81 -15.22
C GLY A 945 -71.43 10.88 -16.43
N GLY A 946 -71.96 9.66 -16.21
CA GLY A 946 -72.19 8.64 -17.25
C GLY A 946 -70.89 7.91 -17.69
N GLY A 947 -70.92 6.67 -18.18
CA GLY A 947 -72.00 5.67 -18.28
C GLY A 947 -71.36 4.27 -18.14
N SER A 948 -72.04 3.20 -17.71
CA SER A 948 -73.18 2.51 -18.35
C SER A 948 -72.73 1.13 -18.86
N SER A 949 -73.51 0.07 -18.61
CA SER A 949 -73.47 -1.27 -19.24
C SER A 949 -72.17 -2.10 -19.15
N SER A 950 -72.17 -3.43 -18.99
CA SER A 950 -73.22 -4.44 -18.69
C SER A 950 -72.59 -5.84 -18.72
N ASN A 951 -73.23 -6.82 -18.09
CA ASN A 951 -73.05 -8.28 -18.29
C ASN A 951 -71.70 -8.87 -17.79
N SER A 952 -71.63 -9.96 -17.02
CA SER A 952 -72.39 -11.23 -16.95
C SER A 952 -71.91 -12.34 -17.90
N THR A 953 -70.94 -13.14 -17.43
CA THR A 953 -70.86 -14.61 -17.56
C THR A 953 -69.85 -15.08 -16.49
N HIS A 954 -70.07 -16.01 -15.55
CA HIS A 954 -70.91 -17.23 -15.45
C HIS A 954 -70.26 -18.48 -16.09
N TYR A 955 -70.28 -19.60 -15.34
CA TYR A 955 -69.84 -20.98 -15.64
C TYR A 955 -68.38 -21.39 -15.40
N GLN A 956 -68.18 -22.02 -14.24
CA GLN A 956 -67.77 -23.44 -14.09
C GLN A 956 -66.84 -24.06 -15.15
N LYS A 957 -65.70 -24.58 -14.68
CA LYS A 957 -65.56 -26.03 -14.58
C LYS A 957 -64.75 -26.45 -13.36
#